data_AF-A0A7M7J839-F1
#
_entry.id   AF-A0A7M7J839-F1
#
_cell.length_a   1.000
_cell.length_b   1.000
_cell.length_c   1.000
_cell.angle_alpha   90.00
_cell.angle_beta   90.00
_cell.angle_gamma   90.00
#
_symmetry.space_group_name_H-M   'P 1'
#
loop_
_entity.id
_entity.type
_entity.pdbx_description
1 polymer ?
#
loop_
_entity_poly.entity_id
_entity_poly.type
_entity_poly.pdbx_seq_one_letter_code
_entity_poly.pdbx_strand_id
1 'polypeptide(L)'
;MEELRKLEHLSLVSKICTELDNHLGLADKDLAEFIIHLAEKHEGYKDFRRVLCENGGGDFPESFTQNLHRIITRMKEASKNDGFEAVATVFDDEDKRKKYPGLSIPNNIRSRTFEENDSNDLKIAQDALAELEALAPSEEIKIEQKGFRSKSRPSEGRKKRSRSRNESRDRKRGRSRSSDRKHDEKRSRDDSSREIRRHRSRSRDKGRSRGRSRERSRDRRIKRSRERRRSRENKRESSHSRERPSGSGPPNRRPMLDEKPVPNKIYNGKVASIMKFGCFVSLDGVRGKCEGLVHISQLRKEGRVTEVTEVVQRGQPVKVKVLSVTGSKTALSMKDVDQATGEDLNPVDDRVIRVVEDTADADSSCPGPSSRGFEGFGRLEDVDQDVDNKRKFNKISSPERWELQQMLAANCIDKSQLPDFDEVTGLLPKDDSDGEDIEIELVEEEPAFLAGHGRQSLHDLDPVRIVKNPDGSLAQAAMMQTALAKERRELKQQAREAEMEAAPENVKRQWIDPMPEIEGGQRTLPSAARAAPAGSQDLPEWKKAVTAGGKATFGKRTNMSILEQRQSLPIYKLKDELIKAVSDNQILIVIGETGSGKTTQITQYLAEAGFTARGKIGCTQPRRVAAMSVAKRVSEEFGCRLGQEVGYTIRFEDCTSPETLVKYMTDGMLLRECLIDNDLSQYSLLMLDEAHERTIHTDVLFGLLKGAIQRRPELKLIVTSATLDAVKFSSYFFEAPIFTIPGRTFPVEVLYTKEPETDYLDASLITVMQIHLTEPPGDILVFLTGQEEIDTACEILYERMKALGPQVPELIILPVYSALPSEMQTRIFEPAPAGSRKVIIATNIAETSLTIDGIYYVVDPGFVKQNVYNPKTGMDSLVVTPISQAQAKQRAGRAGRTGPGKCYRLYTERAYRDEMLTTPVPEIQRMDLAITVLQLKAMGINDLLSFDFMDAPPPEALIMALEQLHSLGALDDEGLLTRLGRRMAEFPLSPQLGKLLIMSVHLACSDEILTIVSMLSVQNVFYRPKDKQNMADQKKAKFNQAEGDHLTLLAVYNSWKNSKFSSAWCYDNFVQMRTLKRAQDVRKQLLGIMDRHKLDVVSCDKNIARVQRAICSGFFRNAAKKDPQEGYRTLVDGQVVYIHPSSALFNRQPEWVVYHEVVLTAKEYMREVTTIDPKWLVEFASSFFRFADPTKLSKHKKNLRLEPLYNKYEEPNAWRISRTRRRRN
;
A
#
# COMPACT_ATOMS: atom_id res chain seq x y z
N MET A 1 51.27 5.70 -8.58
CA MET A 1 51.53 6.75 -9.60
C MET A 1 52.29 6.21 -10.81
N GLU A 2 53.57 5.84 -10.72
CA GLU A 2 54.34 5.50 -11.92
C GLU A 2 53.83 4.24 -12.65
N GLU A 3 53.35 3.23 -11.93
CA GLU A 3 52.71 2.03 -12.52
C GLU A 3 51.35 2.33 -13.16
N LEU A 4 50.57 3.26 -12.59
CA LEU A 4 49.30 3.71 -13.19
C LEU A 4 49.55 4.41 -14.53
N ARG A 5 50.53 5.31 -14.59
CA ARG A 5 50.92 5.95 -15.87
C ARG A 5 51.45 4.94 -16.90
N LYS A 6 52.14 3.87 -16.48
CA LYS A 6 52.53 2.77 -17.37
C LYS A 6 51.31 1.99 -17.88
N LEU A 7 50.30 1.73 -17.05
CA LEU A 7 49.03 1.10 -17.45
C LEU A 7 48.18 1.99 -18.37
N GLU A 8 48.10 3.30 -18.10
CA GLU A 8 47.46 4.31 -18.95
C GLU A 8 48.12 4.35 -20.34
N HIS A 9 49.46 4.41 -20.38
CA HIS A 9 50.23 4.39 -21.62
C HIS A 9 50.01 3.09 -22.41
N LEU A 10 50.07 1.92 -21.75
CA LEU A 10 49.77 0.64 -22.39
C LEU A 10 48.32 0.55 -22.91
N SER A 11 47.36 1.17 -22.21
CA SER A 11 45.97 1.28 -22.68
C SER A 11 45.84 2.18 -23.92
N LEU A 12 46.57 3.30 -23.96
CA LEU A 12 46.62 4.19 -25.12
C LEU A 12 47.26 3.51 -26.33
N VAL A 13 48.41 2.85 -26.15
CA VAL A 13 49.08 2.03 -27.18
C VAL A 13 48.12 0.96 -27.71
N SER A 14 47.48 0.18 -26.83
CA SER A 14 46.55 -0.88 -27.22
C SER A 14 45.34 -0.37 -28.04
N LYS A 15 44.78 0.79 -27.69
CA LYS A 15 43.71 1.43 -28.48
C LYS A 15 44.21 1.89 -29.84
N ILE A 16 45.41 2.45 -29.92
CA ILE A 16 45.99 2.91 -31.20
C ILE A 16 46.35 1.72 -32.11
N CYS A 17 46.87 0.62 -31.56
CA CYS A 17 47.01 -0.64 -32.30
C CYS A 17 45.66 -1.15 -32.83
N THR A 18 44.58 -1.04 -32.04
CA THR A 18 43.23 -1.46 -32.45
C THR A 18 42.69 -0.57 -33.58
N GLU A 19 42.89 0.75 -33.51
CA GLU A 19 42.50 1.69 -34.58
C GLU A 19 43.33 1.50 -35.86
N LEU A 20 44.64 1.22 -35.75
CA LEU A 20 45.50 0.87 -36.87
C LEU A 20 45.09 -0.46 -37.52
N ASP A 21 44.76 -1.47 -36.73
CA ASP A 21 44.27 -2.76 -37.24
C ASP A 21 42.92 -2.62 -37.95
N ASN A 22 41.96 -1.91 -37.33
CA ASN A 22 40.64 -1.61 -37.91
C ASN A 22 40.70 -0.88 -39.26
N HIS A 23 41.71 -0.03 -39.50
CA HIS A 23 41.81 0.80 -40.69
C HIS A 23 42.86 0.35 -41.72
N LEU A 24 43.85 -0.44 -41.32
CA LEU A 24 45.01 -0.82 -42.16
C LEU A 24 45.32 -2.33 -42.12
N GLY A 25 44.76 -3.10 -41.18
CA GLY A 25 45.14 -4.49 -40.92
C GLY A 25 46.55 -4.64 -40.32
N LEU A 26 47.03 -3.63 -39.61
CA LEU A 26 48.38 -3.54 -39.05
C LEU A 26 48.35 -3.30 -37.54
N ALA A 27 48.28 -4.38 -36.77
CA ALA A 27 48.39 -4.38 -35.30
C ALA A 27 49.84 -4.22 -34.78
N ASP A 28 50.63 -3.33 -35.38
CA ASP A 28 52.02 -3.08 -34.97
C ASP A 28 52.09 -2.15 -33.74
N LYS A 29 52.81 -2.60 -32.70
CA LYS A 29 52.99 -1.89 -31.44
C LYS A 29 54.06 -0.80 -31.53
N ASP A 30 55.14 -1.03 -32.27
CA ASP A 30 56.26 -0.08 -32.36
C ASP A 30 55.84 1.12 -33.23
N LEU A 31 55.02 0.88 -34.25
CA LEU A 31 54.34 1.93 -35.02
C LEU A 31 53.38 2.77 -34.15
N ALA A 32 52.60 2.13 -33.26
CA ALA A 32 51.70 2.84 -32.35
C ALA A 32 52.46 3.73 -31.36
N GLU A 33 53.54 3.23 -30.76
CA GLU A 33 54.41 4.00 -29.86
C GLU A 33 55.14 5.15 -30.58
N PHE A 34 55.56 4.94 -31.83
CA PHE A 34 56.12 6.00 -32.68
C PHE A 34 55.09 7.12 -32.97
N ILE A 35 53.84 6.76 -33.31
CA ILE A 35 52.77 7.72 -33.58
C ILE A 35 52.40 8.54 -32.32
N ILE A 36 52.37 7.91 -31.14
CA ILE A 36 52.20 8.62 -29.86
C ILE A 36 53.32 9.64 -29.65
N HIS A 37 54.58 9.22 -29.79
CA HIS A 37 55.76 10.08 -29.59
C HIS A 37 55.84 11.24 -30.62
N LEU A 38 55.34 11.07 -31.84
CA LEU A 38 55.18 12.17 -32.80
C LEU A 38 54.09 13.18 -32.35
N ALA A 39 52.96 12.70 -31.83
CA ALA A 39 51.90 13.56 -31.28
C ALA A 39 52.33 14.29 -30.00
N GLU A 40 53.18 13.67 -29.16
CA GLU A 40 53.72 14.32 -27.97
C GLU A 40 54.65 15.51 -28.28
N LYS A 41 55.35 15.48 -29.41
CA LYS A 41 56.25 16.57 -29.85
C LYS A 41 55.53 17.69 -30.59
N HIS A 42 54.33 17.46 -31.12
CA HIS A 42 53.61 18.41 -31.95
C HIS A 42 52.11 18.45 -31.58
N GLU A 43 51.75 19.25 -30.58
CA GLU A 43 50.37 19.36 -30.06
C GLU A 43 49.35 19.96 -31.06
N GLY A 44 49.82 20.52 -32.18
CA GLY A 44 48.98 21.07 -33.24
C GLY A 44 48.68 20.05 -34.34
N TYR A 45 47.41 19.70 -34.54
CA TYR A 45 46.95 18.72 -35.56
C TYR A 45 47.54 18.94 -36.97
N LYS A 46 47.71 20.19 -37.41
CA LYS A 46 48.30 20.51 -38.73
C LYS A 46 49.80 20.17 -38.81
N ASP A 47 50.53 20.37 -37.73
CA ASP A 47 51.96 20.06 -37.64
C ASP A 47 52.18 18.56 -37.42
N PHE A 48 51.40 17.93 -36.54
CA PHE A 48 51.36 16.47 -36.39
C PHE A 48 51.10 15.77 -37.73
N ARG A 49 50.09 16.20 -38.50
CA ARG A 49 49.81 15.63 -39.82
C ARG A 49 50.96 15.83 -40.79
N ARG A 50 51.57 17.03 -40.85
CA ARG A 50 52.73 17.29 -41.73
C ARG A 50 53.88 16.33 -41.40
N VAL A 51 54.27 16.24 -40.12
CA VAL A 51 55.36 15.36 -39.67
C VAL A 51 55.03 13.88 -39.87
N LEU A 52 53.77 13.48 -39.71
CA LEU A 52 53.32 12.11 -39.97
C LEU A 52 53.43 11.76 -41.46
N CYS A 53 53.03 12.67 -42.37
CA CYS A 53 53.19 12.47 -43.81
C CYS A 53 54.67 12.50 -44.25
N GLU A 54 55.49 13.37 -43.67
CA GLU A 54 56.95 13.44 -43.92
C GLU A 54 57.68 12.15 -43.52
N ASN A 55 57.19 11.45 -42.48
CA ASN A 55 57.74 10.17 -42.01
C ASN A 55 57.00 8.94 -42.59
N GLY A 56 56.37 9.06 -43.77
CA GLY A 56 55.81 7.94 -44.53
C GLY A 56 54.31 7.67 -44.31
N GLY A 57 53.64 8.35 -43.38
CA GLY A 57 52.19 8.27 -43.18
C GLY A 57 51.36 9.06 -44.22
N GLY A 58 51.83 9.12 -45.47
CA GLY A 58 51.22 9.91 -46.55
C GLY A 58 49.85 9.37 -47.01
N ASP A 59 49.65 8.05 -46.94
CA ASP A 59 48.43 7.38 -47.41
C ASP A 59 47.29 7.38 -46.35
N PHE A 60 47.52 7.91 -45.14
CA PHE A 60 46.52 7.91 -44.08
C PHE A 60 45.38 8.91 -44.33
N PRO A 61 44.10 8.47 -44.31
CA PRO A 61 42.96 9.37 -44.48
C PRO A 61 42.93 10.52 -43.47
N GLU A 62 42.49 11.70 -43.92
CA GLU A 62 42.41 12.91 -43.10
C GLU A 62 41.52 12.72 -41.85
N SER A 63 40.41 12.00 -41.99
CA SER A 63 39.53 11.60 -40.88
C SER A 63 40.22 10.66 -39.88
N PHE A 64 41.05 9.72 -40.36
CA PHE A 64 41.75 8.75 -39.52
C PHE A 64 42.87 9.41 -38.71
N THR A 65 43.71 10.22 -39.35
CA THR A 65 44.74 11.01 -38.65
C THR A 65 44.13 11.98 -37.62
N GLN A 66 42.94 12.53 -37.89
CA GLN A 66 42.21 13.34 -36.92
C GLN A 66 41.64 12.52 -35.76
N ASN A 67 41.21 11.27 -35.98
CA ASN A 67 40.74 10.39 -34.91
C ASN A 67 41.90 10.01 -33.97
N LEU A 68 43.03 9.57 -34.51
CA LEU A 68 44.24 9.25 -33.74
C LEU A 68 44.69 10.43 -32.87
N HIS A 69 44.79 11.64 -33.44
CA HIS A 69 45.16 12.85 -32.67
C HIS A 69 44.16 13.15 -31.54
N ARG A 70 42.85 12.99 -31.77
CA ARG A 70 41.82 13.18 -30.74
C ARG A 70 41.91 12.16 -29.62
N ILE A 71 42.16 10.89 -29.94
CA ILE A 71 42.31 9.80 -28.94
C ILE A 71 43.51 10.09 -28.03
N ILE A 72 44.66 10.44 -28.62
CA ILE A 72 45.89 10.80 -27.89
C ILE A 72 45.64 12.03 -26.99
N THR A 73 45.09 13.11 -27.54
CA THR A 73 44.83 14.35 -26.78
C THR A 73 43.89 14.09 -25.60
N ARG A 74 42.75 13.45 -25.85
CA ARG A 74 41.70 13.25 -24.84
C ARG A 74 42.12 12.34 -23.68
N MET A 75 42.97 11.32 -23.94
CA MET A 75 43.52 10.48 -22.87
C MET A 75 44.69 11.16 -22.13
N LYS A 76 45.46 12.04 -22.80
CA LYS A 76 46.51 12.87 -22.17
C LYS A 76 45.91 13.96 -21.25
N GLU A 77 44.73 14.50 -21.60
CA GLU A 77 43.98 15.44 -20.75
C GLU A 77 43.46 14.78 -19.47
N ALA A 78 42.97 13.54 -19.54
CA ALA A 78 42.58 12.77 -18.36
C ALA A 78 43.77 12.57 -17.38
N SER A 79 44.95 12.18 -17.88
CA SER A 79 46.16 11.99 -17.07
C SER A 79 46.72 13.27 -16.43
N LYS A 80 46.23 14.47 -16.83
CA LYS A 80 46.48 15.74 -16.12
C LYS A 80 45.48 16.02 -14.99
N ASN A 81 44.26 15.47 -15.06
CA ASN A 81 43.20 15.69 -14.07
C ASN A 81 43.16 14.61 -12.98
N ASP A 82 43.57 13.37 -13.27
CA ASP A 82 43.61 12.26 -12.28
C ASP A 82 44.82 12.35 -11.31
N GLY A 83 45.07 13.54 -10.79
CA GLY A 83 45.92 13.79 -9.63
C GLY A 83 45.21 13.39 -8.33
N PHE A 84 44.96 12.11 -8.13
CA PHE A 84 44.22 11.59 -6.97
C PHE A 84 45.01 11.76 -5.65
N GLU A 85 44.77 12.86 -4.94
CA GLU A 85 45.33 13.07 -3.60
C GLU A 85 44.43 12.43 -2.54
N ALA A 86 44.91 11.34 -1.94
CA ALA A 86 44.20 10.62 -0.87
C ALA A 86 44.36 11.34 0.48
N VAL A 87 43.77 12.53 0.60
CA VAL A 87 43.78 13.35 1.82
C VAL A 87 42.40 13.33 2.47
N ALA A 88 42.36 13.08 3.78
CA ALA A 88 41.13 13.09 4.57
C ALA A 88 40.70 14.53 4.93
N THR A 89 40.32 15.31 3.91
CA THR A 89 39.88 16.71 4.07
C THR A 89 38.65 17.03 3.23
N VAL A 90 37.71 17.72 3.89
CA VAL A 90 36.64 18.57 3.35
C VAL A 90 36.75 18.85 1.84
N PHE A 91 35.88 18.22 1.03
CA PHE A 91 35.50 18.80 -0.26
C PHE A 91 34.77 20.10 0.01
N ASP A 92 35.36 21.22 -0.43
CA ASP A 92 34.94 22.57 -0.07
C ASP A 92 33.44 22.80 -0.29
N ASP A 93 32.71 23.14 0.78
CA ASP A 93 31.26 23.25 0.73
C ASP A 93 30.83 24.38 -0.22
N GLU A 94 31.66 25.41 -0.41
CA GLU A 94 31.37 26.46 -1.38
C GLU A 94 31.23 25.94 -2.82
N ASP A 95 32.03 24.96 -3.25
CA ASP A 95 31.97 24.44 -4.61
C ASP A 95 30.82 23.45 -4.80
N LYS A 96 30.35 22.81 -3.73
CA LYS A 96 29.06 22.09 -3.73
C LYS A 96 27.88 23.06 -3.73
N ARG A 97 27.93 24.15 -2.97
CA ARG A 97 26.91 25.22 -2.94
C ARG A 97 26.76 25.89 -4.31
N LYS A 98 27.87 26.19 -4.99
CA LYS A 98 27.89 26.72 -6.37
C LYS A 98 27.28 25.74 -7.39
N LYS A 99 27.44 24.44 -7.20
CA LYS A 99 26.84 23.39 -8.06
C LYS A 99 25.36 23.16 -7.76
N TYR A 100 24.96 23.15 -6.49
CA TYR A 100 23.61 22.76 -6.05
C TYR A 100 22.93 23.87 -5.22
N PRO A 101 22.53 25.00 -5.84
CA PRO A 101 21.97 26.14 -5.12
C PRO A 101 20.68 25.79 -4.35
N GLY A 102 19.75 25.03 -4.95
CA GLY A 102 18.50 24.62 -4.31
C GLY A 102 18.63 23.70 -3.09
N LEU A 103 19.81 23.10 -2.87
CA LEU A 103 20.10 22.28 -1.67
C LEU A 103 20.74 23.08 -0.53
N SER A 104 21.19 24.32 -0.79
CA SER A 104 22.01 25.12 0.14
C SER A 104 21.36 26.47 0.51
N ILE A 105 20.03 26.51 0.50
CA ILE A 105 19.23 27.67 0.91
C ILE A 105 19.50 27.97 2.41
N PRO A 106 19.84 29.21 2.82
CA PRO A 106 20.21 29.50 4.20
C PRO A 106 19.07 29.25 5.23
N ASN A 107 19.47 28.76 6.41
CA ASN A 107 18.56 28.41 7.51
C ASN A 107 17.95 29.67 8.16
N ASN A 108 16.66 29.92 7.92
CA ASN A 108 16.04 31.19 8.26
C ASN A 108 15.40 31.15 9.67
N ILE A 109 16.22 31.42 10.69
CA ILE A 109 15.96 31.22 12.14
C ILE A 109 14.67 31.90 12.67
N ARG A 110 14.11 32.89 11.97
CA ARG A 110 13.01 33.74 12.46
C ARG A 110 11.58 33.26 12.15
N SER A 111 11.39 32.23 11.33
CA SER A 111 10.08 31.87 10.73
C SER A 111 9.02 31.22 11.66
N ARG A 112 9.17 31.36 12.99
CA ARG A 112 8.36 30.69 14.02
C ARG A 112 7.35 31.58 14.77
N THR A 113 7.32 32.91 14.56
CA THR A 113 6.28 33.78 15.14
C THR A 113 4.94 33.61 14.41
N PHE A 114 3.99 32.95 15.08
CA PHE A 114 2.66 32.62 14.52
C PHE A 114 1.70 33.84 14.41
N GLU A 115 2.13 35.03 14.83
CA GLU A 115 1.27 36.21 15.04
C GLU A 115 1.55 37.39 14.07
N GLU A 116 2.62 37.33 13.25
CA GLU A 116 3.01 38.46 12.39
C GLU A 116 2.48 38.35 10.94
N ASN A 117 2.21 37.14 10.44
CA ASN A 117 1.87 36.90 9.03
C ASN A 117 0.48 37.43 8.60
N ASP A 118 -0.52 37.45 9.48
CA ASP A 118 -1.87 37.97 9.17
C ASP A 118 -1.84 39.44 8.68
N SER A 119 -0.77 40.19 9.01
CA SER A 119 -0.56 41.56 8.55
C SER A 119 -0.06 41.68 7.11
N ASN A 120 0.58 40.65 6.55
CA ASN A 120 1.02 40.61 5.16
C ASN A 120 -0.06 40.03 4.25
N ASP A 121 -0.82 39.01 4.69
CA ASP A 121 -1.91 38.40 3.91
C ASP A 121 -2.96 39.45 3.50
N LEU A 122 -3.32 40.36 4.42
CA LEU A 122 -4.22 41.50 4.15
C LEU A 122 -3.68 42.47 3.08
N LYS A 123 -2.36 42.55 2.93
CA LYS A 123 -1.68 43.49 2.03
C LYS A 123 -1.54 42.89 0.62
N ILE A 124 -1.11 41.63 0.54
CA ILE A 124 -1.06 40.85 -0.69
C ILE A 124 -2.47 40.74 -1.30
N ALA A 125 -3.51 40.56 -0.47
CA ALA A 125 -4.90 40.57 -0.93
C ALA A 125 -5.39 41.93 -1.43
N GLN A 126 -4.80 43.05 -0.99
CA GLN A 126 -5.12 44.39 -1.52
C GLN A 126 -4.39 44.67 -2.83
N ASP A 127 -3.10 44.33 -2.92
CA ASP A 127 -2.30 44.54 -4.13
C ASP A 127 -2.84 43.68 -5.29
N ALA A 128 -3.17 42.40 -5.05
CA ALA A 128 -3.78 41.51 -6.05
C ALA A 128 -5.19 41.96 -6.52
N LEU A 129 -5.96 42.64 -5.65
CA LEU A 129 -7.27 43.17 -6.02
C LEU A 129 -7.13 44.42 -6.90
N ALA A 130 -6.15 45.28 -6.61
CA ALA A 130 -5.81 46.43 -7.45
C ALA A 130 -5.25 46.02 -8.83
N GLU A 131 -4.50 44.93 -8.90
CA GLU A 131 -3.98 44.38 -10.17
C GLU A 131 -5.11 43.79 -11.05
N LEU A 132 -6.11 43.16 -10.44
CA LEU A 132 -7.35 42.74 -11.13
C LEU A 132 -8.20 43.93 -11.61
N GLU A 133 -8.30 45.01 -10.81
CA GLU A 133 -9.06 46.21 -11.18
C GLU A 133 -8.41 46.96 -12.37
N ALA A 134 -7.10 46.79 -12.58
CA ALA A 134 -6.35 47.35 -13.72
C ALA A 134 -6.50 46.54 -15.04
N LEU A 135 -7.09 45.34 -15.00
CA LEU A 135 -7.23 44.45 -16.16
C LEU A 135 -8.61 44.47 -16.84
N ALA A 136 -9.56 45.25 -16.31
CA ALA A 136 -10.92 45.35 -16.86
C ALA A 136 -10.97 46.32 -18.08
N PRO A 137 -11.48 45.89 -19.26
CA PRO A 137 -11.60 46.77 -20.42
C PRO A 137 -12.73 47.80 -20.26
N SER A 138 -12.48 49.03 -20.70
CA SER A 138 -13.42 50.15 -20.59
C SER A 138 -14.32 50.29 -21.83
N GLU A 139 -15.64 50.09 -21.67
CA GLU A 139 -16.65 50.56 -22.64
C GLU A 139 -17.39 51.79 -22.11
N GLU A 140 -17.64 52.78 -22.98
CA GLU A 140 -18.30 54.04 -22.62
C GLU A 140 -19.83 53.92 -22.58
N ILE A 141 -20.45 54.13 -21.42
CA ILE A 141 -21.86 54.53 -21.34
C ILE A 141 -21.96 55.90 -20.64
N LYS A 142 -22.50 56.88 -21.36
CA LYS A 142 -22.52 58.30 -20.93
C LYS A 142 -23.63 58.58 -19.92
N ILE A 143 -23.31 59.40 -18.92
CA ILE A 143 -24.14 59.68 -17.75
C ILE A 143 -24.59 61.14 -17.73
N GLU A 144 -25.88 61.37 -17.45
CA GLU A 144 -26.42 62.62 -16.88
C GLU A 144 -27.46 62.25 -15.79
N GLN A 145 -27.61 62.95 -14.66
CA GLN A 145 -26.93 64.18 -14.19
C GLN A 145 -27.05 64.36 -12.65
N LYS A 146 -26.06 65.08 -12.06
CA LYS A 146 -26.03 65.67 -10.68
C LYS A 146 -25.92 64.67 -9.50
N GLY A 147 -25.08 64.85 -8.47
CA GLY A 147 -24.15 65.93 -8.08
C GLY A 147 -24.22 66.20 -6.56
N PHE A 148 -23.21 66.72 -5.84
CA PHE A 148 -21.86 67.17 -6.22
C PHE A 148 -20.99 67.45 -4.95
N ARG A 149 -19.66 67.20 -4.99
CA ARG A 149 -18.58 67.69 -4.06
C ARG A 149 -18.52 67.20 -2.58
N SER A 150 -17.37 67.19 -1.87
CA SER A 150 -15.93 67.18 -2.24
C SER A 150 -14.95 67.13 -1.04
N LYS A 151 -13.65 66.86 -1.30
CA LYS A 151 -12.42 67.17 -0.50
C LYS A 151 -12.13 66.26 0.72
N SER A 152 -10.88 65.97 1.10
CA SER A 152 -9.55 66.27 0.49
C SER A 152 -8.41 65.37 1.04
N ARG A 153 -7.30 65.26 0.29
CA ARG A 153 -5.95 64.80 0.73
C ARG A 153 -5.34 65.76 1.78
N PRO A 154 -4.11 65.52 2.32
CA PRO A 154 -3.62 64.37 3.09
C PRO A 154 -2.91 64.83 4.40
N SER A 155 -2.25 63.94 5.15
CA SER A 155 -1.30 64.36 6.20
C SER A 155 -0.15 63.38 6.45
N GLU A 156 1.07 63.76 6.09
CA GLU A 156 2.27 63.28 6.77
C GLU A 156 2.47 64.03 8.09
N GLY A 157 3.23 63.47 9.05
CA GLY A 157 3.96 64.32 10.01
C GLY A 157 4.13 63.86 11.45
N ARG A 158 5.34 63.34 11.75
CA ARG A 158 6.11 63.59 12.99
C ARG A 158 5.57 63.15 14.37
N LYS A 159 6.20 62.07 14.85
CA LYS A 159 7.08 62.04 16.06
C LYS A 159 6.52 62.41 17.46
N LYS A 160 6.56 61.37 18.31
CA LYS A 160 7.16 61.32 19.67
C LYS A 160 6.39 61.89 20.89
N ARG A 161 6.40 61.05 21.95
CA ARG A 161 6.27 61.36 23.39
C ARG A 161 4.87 61.80 23.87
N SER A 162 4.47 61.57 25.13
CA SER A 162 4.87 60.57 26.16
C SER A 162 3.98 60.76 27.41
N ARG A 163 3.85 59.72 28.27
CA ARG A 163 3.40 59.81 29.69
C ARG A 163 1.94 60.26 29.87
N SER A 164 1.00 59.36 30.20
CA SER A 164 0.77 58.67 31.50
C SER A 164 -0.01 59.49 32.53
N ARG A 165 -1.17 58.99 32.96
CA ARG A 165 -1.45 58.60 34.36
C ARG A 165 -2.82 57.93 34.51
N ASN A 166 -2.95 57.09 35.55
CA ASN A 166 -4.24 56.74 36.11
C ASN A 166 -4.92 58.00 36.67
N GLU A 167 -6.24 58.05 36.67
CA GLU A 167 -6.92 57.88 37.97
C GLU A 167 -8.32 57.27 37.82
N SER A 168 -9.00 57.08 38.94
CA SER A 168 -10.09 56.10 39.10
C SER A 168 -11.36 56.72 39.71
N ARG A 169 -12.36 55.85 39.92
CA ARG A 169 -13.50 56.00 40.85
C ARG A 169 -14.77 56.75 40.39
N ASP A 170 -15.75 55.91 40.09
CA ASP A 170 -16.99 55.73 40.88
C ASP A 170 -18.10 56.83 40.87
N ARG A 171 -19.23 56.40 40.28
CA ARG A 171 -20.56 56.22 40.92
C ARG A 171 -21.62 57.35 40.92
N LYS A 172 -22.78 56.92 40.38
CA LYS A 172 -24.17 57.22 40.84
C LYS A 172 -24.70 58.64 40.49
N ARG A 173 -26.01 58.86 40.24
CA ARG A 173 -27.19 57.97 40.16
C ARG A 173 -28.37 58.68 39.47
N GLY A 174 -29.21 57.92 38.75
CA GLY A 174 -30.64 57.82 39.10
C GLY A 174 -31.73 58.29 38.13
N ARG A 175 -32.74 57.40 37.94
CA ARG A 175 -34.15 57.63 37.53
C ARG A 175 -34.36 58.10 36.08
N SER A 176 -35.33 57.59 35.30
CA SER A 176 -36.44 56.63 35.55
C SER A 176 -36.75 55.85 34.24
N ARG A 177 -37.78 55.02 34.02
CA ARG A 177 -39.09 54.82 34.71
C ARG A 177 -39.60 53.36 34.56
N SER A 178 -40.87 53.19 34.20
CA SER A 178 -41.64 51.95 33.94
C SER A 178 -42.00 51.91 32.45
N SER A 179 -42.34 50.79 31.78
CA SER A 179 -43.13 49.58 32.10
C SER A 179 -42.77 48.50 31.03
N ASP A 180 -43.24 47.25 30.92
CA ASP A 180 -43.91 46.13 31.65
C ASP A 180 -44.08 45.01 30.56
N ARG A 181 -44.29 43.68 30.68
CA ARG A 181 -44.41 42.53 31.63
C ARG A 181 -44.29 41.26 30.72
N LYS A 182 -44.09 39.97 31.07
CA LYS A 182 -43.80 39.12 32.26
C LYS A 182 -43.45 37.71 31.69
N HIS A 183 -42.89 36.70 32.39
CA HIS A 183 -42.38 36.55 33.76
C HIS A 183 -41.35 35.39 33.81
N ASP A 184 -40.30 35.56 34.62
CA ASP A 184 -39.61 34.62 35.54
C ASP A 184 -39.35 33.15 35.15
N GLU A 185 -38.13 32.60 35.32
CA GLU A 185 -37.21 32.54 36.49
C GLU A 185 -37.61 31.63 37.67
N LYS A 186 -36.62 30.82 38.10
CA LYS A 186 -36.08 30.75 39.48
C LYS A 186 -34.66 30.14 39.41
N ARG A 187 -33.61 30.78 39.93
CA ARG A 187 -33.14 30.86 41.35
C ARG A 187 -32.63 29.50 41.91
N SER A 188 -31.57 29.41 42.72
CA SER A 188 -30.53 30.38 43.18
C SER A 188 -29.54 29.70 44.16
N ARG A 189 -28.44 30.40 44.52
CA ARG A 189 -27.59 30.28 45.74
C ARG A 189 -26.44 29.24 45.81
N ASP A 190 -25.24 29.80 45.88
CA ASP A 190 -24.34 29.88 47.06
C ASP A 190 -23.86 28.65 47.84
N ASP A 191 -22.52 28.63 47.98
CA ASP A 191 -21.70 28.15 49.11
C ASP A 191 -21.57 26.61 49.36
N SER A 192 -20.82 26.27 50.41
CA SER A 192 -19.81 25.21 50.33
C SER A 192 -19.72 24.29 51.57
N SER A 193 -18.76 23.34 51.50
CA SER A 193 -18.25 22.47 52.56
C SER A 193 -19.01 21.16 52.92
N ARG A 194 -18.33 20.05 52.57
CA ARG A 194 -17.97 18.88 53.42
C ARG A 194 -19.01 18.06 54.21
N GLU A 195 -18.79 16.73 54.14
CA GLU A 195 -18.95 15.72 55.23
C GLU A 195 -20.36 15.24 55.65
N ILE A 196 -20.59 14.01 56.17
CA ILE A 196 -19.88 12.70 56.05
C ILE A 196 -20.77 11.52 56.56
N ARG A 197 -20.49 10.26 56.13
CA ARG A 197 -21.03 8.97 56.67
C ARG A 197 -22.55 8.74 56.48
N ARG A 198 -23.17 7.55 56.66
CA ARG A 198 -22.83 6.23 57.25
C ARG A 198 -23.17 5.09 56.23
N HIS A 199 -22.36 4.02 56.05
CA HIS A 199 -22.39 2.69 56.72
C HIS A 199 -23.72 1.89 56.53
N ARG A 200 -23.81 0.55 56.34
CA ARG A 200 -22.97 -0.69 56.51
C ARG A 200 -23.51 -1.79 55.53
N SER A 201 -23.03 -3.05 55.47
CA SER A 201 -21.74 -3.57 54.95
C SER A 201 -21.69 -5.13 54.95
N ARG A 202 -21.15 -5.78 53.87
CA ARG A 202 -20.83 -7.24 53.74
C ARG A 202 -22.06 -8.19 53.61
N SER A 203 -22.01 -9.43 53.10
CA SER A 203 -20.90 -10.37 52.69
C SER A 203 -21.35 -11.39 51.60
N ARG A 204 -20.39 -12.09 50.93
CA ARG A 204 -20.33 -13.53 50.46
C ARG A 204 -21.62 -14.27 49.95
N ASP A 205 -21.63 -15.24 49.03
CA ASP A 205 -20.60 -16.13 48.44
C ASP A 205 -21.05 -16.77 47.08
N LYS A 206 -20.39 -17.85 46.63
CA LYS A 206 -20.61 -18.62 45.37
C LYS A 206 -21.90 -19.49 45.34
N GLY A 207 -22.38 -19.80 44.13
CA GLY A 207 -23.33 -20.90 43.89
C GLY A 207 -23.36 -21.40 42.43
N ARG A 208 -23.41 -22.73 42.21
CA ARG A 208 -23.63 -23.39 40.91
C ARG A 208 -25.01 -24.08 40.90
N SER A 209 -25.70 -24.15 39.75
CA SER A 209 -26.43 -25.37 39.32
C SER A 209 -27.11 -25.19 37.94
N ARG A 210 -27.60 -26.31 37.38
CA ARG A 210 -28.40 -26.39 36.13
C ARG A 210 -29.89 -26.50 36.48
N GLY A 211 -30.80 -25.93 35.70
CA GLY A 211 -32.25 -26.07 35.88
C GLY A 211 -33.06 -25.91 34.59
N ARG A 212 -34.15 -26.68 34.44
CA ARG A 212 -35.12 -26.66 33.31
C ARG A 212 -36.41 -25.91 33.72
N SER A 213 -37.33 -25.73 32.76
CA SER A 213 -38.73 -25.25 32.91
C SER A 213 -38.86 -23.72 33.00
N ARG A 214 -39.81 -23.02 32.34
CA ARG A 214 -41.30 -23.15 32.28
C ARG A 214 -41.96 -23.01 33.66
N GLU A 215 -42.99 -22.17 33.88
CA GLU A 215 -43.64 -21.16 33.02
C GLU A 215 -44.53 -20.20 33.86
N ARG A 216 -44.76 -18.97 33.35
CA ARG A 216 -45.95 -18.08 33.53
C ARG A 216 -46.44 -17.61 34.92
N SER A 217 -46.86 -16.35 34.92
CA SER A 217 -48.03 -15.82 35.67
C SER A 217 -48.64 -14.69 34.81
N ARG A 218 -49.95 -14.53 34.46
CA ARG A 218 -51.24 -15.23 34.65
C ARG A 218 -52.30 -14.41 35.44
N ASP A 219 -53.20 -13.75 34.70
CA ASP A 219 -54.66 -13.55 34.92
C ASP A 219 -55.18 -12.79 33.66
N ARG A 220 -56.46 -12.59 33.28
CA ARG A 220 -57.83 -13.00 33.67
C ARG A 220 -58.48 -13.67 32.42
N ARG A 221 -59.62 -14.38 32.39
CA ARG A 221 -60.59 -14.99 33.34
C ARG A 221 -61.30 -16.16 32.56
N ILE A 222 -61.66 -17.31 33.15
CA ILE A 222 -62.98 -17.70 33.70
C ILE A 222 -64.14 -17.61 32.68
N LYS A 223 -64.93 -18.66 32.37
CA LYS A 223 -65.12 -20.00 33.01
C LYS A 223 -65.69 -21.05 32.01
N ARG A 224 -65.37 -22.35 32.24
CA ARG A 224 -66.19 -23.61 32.16
C ARG A 224 -67.34 -23.72 31.12
N SER A 225 -67.65 -24.86 30.49
CA SER A 225 -67.13 -26.25 30.39
C SER A 225 -68.07 -27.03 29.41
N ARG A 226 -67.92 -28.28 28.96
CA ARG A 226 -67.16 -29.48 29.40
C ARG A 226 -67.27 -30.57 28.30
N GLU A 227 -66.16 -31.19 27.87
CA GLU A 227 -66.13 -32.57 27.28
C GLU A 227 -66.96 -32.83 25.96
N ARG A 228 -66.78 -33.88 25.13
CA ARG A 228 -65.85 -35.03 25.07
C ARG A 228 -65.78 -35.58 23.61
N ARG A 229 -64.61 -36.12 23.23
CA ARG A 229 -64.37 -37.30 22.34
C ARG A 229 -64.98 -37.39 20.91
N ARG A 230 -64.03 -37.56 19.96
CA ARG A 230 -63.93 -38.64 18.93
C ARG A 230 -64.79 -38.62 17.63
N SER A 231 -64.02 -38.64 16.54
CA SER A 231 -64.06 -39.61 15.42
C SER A 231 -65.07 -39.50 14.26
N ARG A 232 -64.53 -39.89 13.09
CA ARG A 232 -65.16 -40.50 11.89
C ARG A 232 -65.88 -39.62 10.86
N GLU A 233 -65.27 -39.66 9.66
CA GLU A 233 -65.85 -40.09 8.38
C GLU A 233 -66.97 -39.30 7.65
N ASN A 234 -66.70 -39.14 6.35
CA ASN A 234 -67.63 -39.28 5.21
C ASN A 234 -68.71 -38.21 4.91
N LYS A 235 -68.55 -37.65 3.70
CA LYS A 235 -69.54 -37.56 2.62
C LYS A 235 -70.91 -36.88 2.86
N ARG A 236 -71.01 -35.72 2.19
CA ARG A 236 -72.00 -35.40 1.14
C ARG A 236 -73.48 -35.16 1.47
N GLU A 237 -73.94 -34.05 0.88
CA GLU A 237 -75.21 -33.84 0.16
C GLU A 237 -76.52 -33.63 0.95
N SER A 238 -77.33 -32.72 0.38
CA SER A 238 -78.77 -32.52 0.60
C SER A 238 -79.25 -32.02 1.98
N SER A 239 -80.35 -31.26 2.07
CA SER A 239 -81.11 -30.51 1.05
C SER A 239 -82.20 -29.65 1.70
N HIS A 240 -82.64 -28.57 1.02
CA HIS A 240 -83.97 -27.94 1.18
C HIS A 240 -84.25 -27.28 2.57
N SER A 241 -85.31 -26.49 2.79
CA SER A 241 -86.05 -25.49 1.98
C SER A 241 -87.05 -24.80 2.94
N ARG A 242 -87.24 -23.48 2.99
CA ARG A 242 -88.19 -22.67 2.18
C ARG A 242 -88.26 -21.27 2.81
N GLU A 243 -88.47 -20.22 2.00
CA GLU A 243 -89.64 -19.31 2.11
C GLU A 243 -89.72 -18.34 0.92
N ARG A 244 -90.82 -17.57 0.82
CA ARG A 244 -91.32 -16.82 -0.36
C ARG A 244 -92.39 -15.80 0.11
N PRO A 245 -92.85 -14.81 -0.70
CA PRO A 245 -92.34 -14.33 -2.00
C PRO A 245 -92.29 -12.77 -2.14
N SER A 246 -91.96 -12.30 -3.34
CA SER A 246 -92.25 -10.96 -3.94
C SER A 246 -91.54 -9.71 -3.37
N GLY A 247 -91.12 -8.75 -4.22
CA GLY A 247 -91.00 -8.82 -5.68
C GLY A 247 -90.68 -7.51 -6.40
N SER A 248 -89.54 -7.43 -7.08
CA SER A 248 -89.24 -6.51 -8.20
C SER A 248 -87.91 -6.90 -8.88
N GLY A 249 -87.76 -6.64 -10.18
CA GLY A 249 -86.46 -6.64 -10.88
C GLY A 249 -85.77 -5.28 -10.79
N PRO A 250 -84.52 -5.09 -11.27
CA PRO A 250 -84.06 -5.55 -12.60
C PRO A 250 -82.65 -6.24 -12.54
N PRO A 251 -81.69 -6.02 -13.47
CA PRO A 251 -81.49 -6.93 -14.61
C PRO A 251 -80.11 -7.63 -14.67
N ASN A 252 -80.00 -8.58 -15.60
CA ASN A 252 -78.76 -9.31 -15.94
C ASN A 252 -77.54 -8.39 -16.15
N ARG A 253 -76.39 -8.76 -15.55
CA ARG A 253 -75.07 -8.51 -16.12
C ARG A 253 -74.43 -9.82 -16.53
N ARG A 254 -74.04 -9.94 -17.80
CA ARG A 254 -73.21 -11.04 -18.32
C ARG A 254 -71.79 -10.89 -17.74
N PRO A 255 -71.02 -12.00 -17.56
CA PRO A 255 -69.58 -11.87 -17.36
C PRO A 255 -68.97 -11.14 -18.57
N MET A 256 -68.09 -10.18 -18.32
CA MET A 256 -67.35 -9.51 -19.39
C MET A 256 -66.26 -10.43 -19.93
N LEU A 257 -66.05 -10.37 -21.25
CA LEU A 257 -64.94 -11.00 -21.95
C LEU A 257 -63.83 -9.97 -22.10
N ASP A 258 -62.58 -10.36 -21.85
CA ASP A 258 -61.44 -9.45 -22.03
C ASP A 258 -61.26 -9.15 -23.54
N GLU A 259 -60.98 -7.90 -23.92
CA GLU A 259 -60.83 -7.55 -25.36
C GLU A 259 -59.44 -7.87 -25.93
N LYS A 260 -58.45 -8.09 -25.06
CA LYS A 260 -57.10 -8.59 -25.37
C LYS A 260 -56.66 -9.58 -24.27
N PRO A 261 -55.77 -10.54 -24.55
CA PRO A 261 -55.20 -11.39 -23.50
C PRO A 261 -54.36 -10.55 -22.53
N VAL A 262 -54.56 -10.74 -21.22
CA VAL A 262 -53.83 -10.01 -20.17
C VAL A 262 -52.58 -10.80 -19.75
N PRO A 263 -51.37 -10.19 -19.67
CA PRO A 263 -50.16 -10.88 -19.22
C PRO A 263 -50.28 -11.35 -17.76
N ASN A 264 -49.53 -12.40 -17.43
CA ASN A 264 -49.57 -13.20 -16.18
C ASN A 264 -50.92 -13.84 -15.81
N LYS A 265 -52.03 -13.51 -16.47
CA LYS A 265 -53.33 -14.18 -16.27
C LYS A 265 -53.33 -15.57 -16.91
N ILE A 266 -53.98 -16.52 -16.23
CA ILE A 266 -54.18 -17.89 -16.70
C ILE A 266 -55.48 -17.96 -17.49
N TYR A 267 -55.42 -18.53 -18.69
CA TYR A 267 -56.58 -18.80 -19.54
C TYR A 267 -56.69 -20.30 -19.83
N ASN A 268 -57.93 -20.75 -20.06
CA ASN A 268 -58.16 -22.05 -20.70
C ASN A 268 -57.96 -21.88 -22.21
N GLY A 269 -57.50 -22.92 -22.89
CA GLY A 269 -57.36 -22.91 -24.35
C GLY A 269 -57.32 -24.30 -24.96
N LYS A 270 -57.25 -24.37 -26.29
CA LYS A 270 -57.22 -25.63 -27.05
C LYS A 270 -56.10 -25.61 -28.08
N VAL A 271 -55.39 -26.72 -28.22
CA VAL A 271 -54.31 -26.89 -29.20
C VAL A 271 -54.86 -26.81 -30.62
N ALA A 272 -54.57 -25.71 -31.34
CA ALA A 272 -55.03 -25.47 -32.71
C ALA A 272 -54.11 -26.16 -33.75
N SER A 273 -52.79 -26.10 -33.53
CA SER A 273 -51.77 -26.66 -34.41
C SER A 273 -50.48 -27.00 -33.65
N ILE A 274 -49.71 -27.95 -34.16
CA ILE A 274 -48.43 -28.41 -33.59
C ILE A 274 -47.34 -28.24 -34.64
N MET A 275 -46.20 -27.66 -34.24
CA MET A 275 -45.01 -27.47 -35.08
C MET A 275 -43.75 -27.98 -34.36
N LYS A 276 -42.66 -28.19 -35.10
CA LYS A 276 -41.42 -28.77 -34.55
C LYS A 276 -40.77 -27.96 -33.42
N PHE A 277 -41.06 -26.66 -33.32
CA PHE A 277 -40.51 -25.76 -32.29
C PHE A 277 -41.53 -25.40 -31.18
N GLY A 278 -42.79 -25.81 -31.29
CA GLY A 278 -43.82 -25.41 -30.33
C GLY A 278 -45.26 -25.72 -30.74
N CYS A 279 -46.19 -25.35 -29.86
CA CYS A 279 -47.62 -25.63 -29.96
C CYS A 279 -48.43 -24.32 -30.00
N PHE A 280 -49.36 -24.20 -30.94
CA PHE A 280 -50.29 -23.07 -31.01
C PHE A 280 -51.57 -23.41 -30.25
N VAL A 281 -51.95 -22.55 -29.30
CA VAL A 281 -53.12 -22.70 -28.43
C VAL A 281 -54.07 -21.52 -28.67
N SER A 282 -55.31 -21.82 -29.08
CA SER A 282 -56.40 -20.84 -29.13
C SER A 282 -56.94 -20.61 -27.72
N LEU A 283 -57.03 -19.37 -27.27
CA LEU A 283 -57.51 -19.02 -25.93
C LEU A 283 -59.05 -18.93 -25.89
N ASP A 284 -59.67 -19.60 -24.91
CA ASP A 284 -61.10 -19.50 -24.62
C ASP A 284 -61.33 -18.40 -23.55
N GLY A 285 -62.08 -17.34 -23.90
CA GLY A 285 -62.49 -16.27 -22.96
C GLY A 285 -62.09 -14.84 -23.36
N VAL A 286 -61.26 -14.68 -24.39
CA VAL A 286 -60.92 -13.37 -24.99
C VAL A 286 -61.87 -13.08 -26.16
N ARG A 287 -62.17 -11.80 -26.44
CA ARG A 287 -63.13 -11.34 -27.45
C ARG A 287 -62.62 -11.41 -28.90
N GLY A 288 -62.03 -12.54 -29.29
CA GLY A 288 -61.53 -12.79 -30.66
C GLY A 288 -60.84 -14.16 -30.77
N LYS A 289 -60.52 -14.60 -32.00
CA LYS A 289 -59.67 -15.78 -32.22
C LYS A 289 -58.20 -15.44 -31.94
N CYS A 290 -57.82 -15.43 -30.66
CA CYS A 290 -56.45 -15.19 -30.23
C CYS A 290 -55.73 -16.53 -30.08
N GLU A 291 -54.77 -16.81 -30.98
CA GLU A 291 -53.86 -17.95 -30.87
C GLU A 291 -52.50 -17.47 -30.31
N GLY A 292 -51.96 -18.21 -29.34
CA GLY A 292 -50.63 -17.97 -28.77
C GLY A 292 -49.72 -19.18 -28.92
N LEU A 293 -48.40 -18.94 -28.91
CA LEU A 293 -47.38 -19.96 -29.08
C LEU A 293 -46.79 -20.38 -27.73
N VAL A 294 -46.86 -21.68 -27.43
CA VAL A 294 -46.06 -22.33 -26.38
C VAL A 294 -44.80 -22.90 -27.03
N HIS A 295 -43.63 -22.32 -26.73
CA HIS A 295 -42.34 -22.86 -27.21
C HIS A 295 -42.05 -24.23 -26.58
N ILE A 296 -41.31 -25.11 -27.25
CA ILE A 296 -41.02 -26.48 -26.77
C ILE A 296 -40.42 -26.50 -25.35
N SER A 297 -39.60 -25.50 -25.00
CA SER A 297 -38.99 -25.32 -23.67
C SER A 297 -39.97 -24.96 -22.54
N GLN A 298 -41.22 -24.62 -22.85
CA GLN A 298 -42.26 -24.17 -21.91
C GLN A 298 -43.47 -25.13 -21.85
N LEU A 299 -43.37 -26.33 -22.45
CA LEU A 299 -44.40 -27.37 -22.42
C LEU A 299 -44.41 -28.19 -21.12
N ARG A 300 -43.25 -28.43 -20.52
CA ARG A 300 -43.08 -29.27 -19.31
C ARG A 300 -42.01 -28.68 -18.39
N LYS A 301 -42.15 -28.90 -17.08
CA LYS A 301 -41.22 -28.41 -16.05
C LYS A 301 -39.95 -29.25 -15.90
N GLU A 302 -40.08 -30.57 -16.10
CA GLU A 302 -39.04 -31.58 -15.83
C GLU A 302 -38.87 -32.51 -17.04
N GLY A 303 -37.62 -32.89 -17.33
CA GLY A 303 -37.23 -33.63 -18.55
C GLY A 303 -37.03 -32.73 -19.77
N ARG A 304 -36.13 -33.13 -20.68
CA ARG A 304 -36.00 -32.51 -22.02
C ARG A 304 -37.02 -33.13 -22.95
N VAL A 305 -37.95 -32.32 -23.47
CA VAL A 305 -38.90 -32.73 -24.52
C VAL A 305 -38.19 -32.63 -25.87
N THR A 306 -38.14 -33.73 -26.61
CA THR A 306 -37.52 -33.80 -27.94
C THR A 306 -38.52 -33.55 -29.06
N GLU A 307 -39.76 -34.04 -28.93
CA GLU A 307 -40.84 -33.72 -29.86
C GLU A 307 -42.10 -33.23 -29.13
N VAL A 308 -42.74 -32.19 -29.69
CA VAL A 308 -43.97 -31.60 -29.12
C VAL A 308 -45.13 -32.60 -29.05
N THR A 309 -45.16 -33.55 -30.00
CA THR A 309 -46.10 -34.67 -30.13
C THR A 309 -46.06 -35.66 -28.95
N GLU A 310 -44.99 -35.68 -28.15
CA GLU A 310 -44.89 -36.51 -26.93
C GLU A 310 -45.72 -35.95 -25.76
N VAL A 311 -46.12 -34.67 -25.82
CA VAL A 311 -46.69 -33.92 -24.69
C VAL A 311 -48.10 -33.40 -24.97
N VAL A 312 -48.42 -33.04 -26.22
CA VAL A 312 -49.73 -32.47 -26.59
C VAL A 312 -50.27 -33.02 -27.90
N GLN A 313 -51.60 -33.18 -27.98
CA GLN A 313 -52.32 -33.59 -29.18
C GLN A 313 -53.22 -32.47 -29.72
N ARG A 314 -53.50 -32.49 -31.03
CA ARG A 314 -54.33 -31.47 -31.68
C ARG A 314 -55.78 -31.53 -31.18
N GLY A 315 -56.34 -30.40 -30.76
CA GLY A 315 -57.66 -30.28 -30.16
C GLY A 315 -57.69 -30.47 -28.63
N GLN A 316 -56.58 -30.85 -28.00
CA GLN A 316 -56.51 -31.05 -26.55
C GLN A 316 -56.76 -29.73 -25.78
N PRO A 317 -57.60 -29.74 -24.73
CA PRO A 317 -57.76 -28.60 -23.83
C PRO A 317 -56.56 -28.51 -22.86
N VAL A 318 -56.05 -27.31 -22.67
CA VAL A 318 -54.88 -26.99 -21.84
C VAL A 318 -55.10 -25.67 -21.07
N LYS A 319 -54.40 -25.50 -19.95
CA LYS A 319 -54.33 -24.23 -19.20
C LYS A 319 -53.01 -23.55 -19.48
N VAL A 320 -53.03 -22.25 -19.76
CA VAL A 320 -51.85 -21.50 -20.19
C VAL A 320 -51.77 -20.14 -19.49
N LYS A 321 -50.58 -19.80 -18.99
CA LYS A 321 -50.25 -18.46 -18.49
C LYS A 321 -49.72 -17.63 -19.65
N VAL A 322 -50.26 -16.43 -19.83
CA VAL A 322 -49.73 -15.47 -20.81
C VAL A 322 -48.43 -14.88 -20.23
N LEU A 323 -47.31 -15.05 -20.92
CA LEU A 323 -46.03 -14.47 -20.51
C LEU A 323 -45.91 -13.03 -21.01
N SER A 324 -46.15 -12.82 -22.31
CA SER A 324 -46.12 -11.51 -22.96
C SER A 324 -47.05 -11.48 -24.19
N VAL A 325 -47.43 -10.27 -24.60
CA VAL A 325 -48.29 -10.01 -25.75
C VAL A 325 -47.61 -8.89 -26.56
N THR A 326 -46.95 -9.24 -27.65
CA THR A 326 -46.24 -8.28 -28.51
C THR A 326 -47.01 -8.14 -29.82
N GLY A 327 -47.81 -7.09 -29.94
CA GLY A 327 -48.68 -6.84 -31.10
C GLY A 327 -49.71 -7.97 -31.30
N SER A 328 -49.58 -8.71 -32.40
CA SER A 328 -50.45 -9.85 -32.75
C SER A 328 -49.95 -11.21 -32.26
N LYS A 329 -48.76 -11.28 -31.63
CA LYS A 329 -48.14 -12.53 -31.16
C LYS A 329 -48.25 -12.63 -29.64
N THR A 330 -48.88 -13.71 -29.16
CA THR A 330 -48.99 -14.00 -27.72
C THR A 330 -48.04 -15.13 -27.35
N ALA A 331 -47.16 -14.91 -26.37
CA ALA A 331 -46.27 -15.94 -25.82
C ALA A 331 -46.93 -16.63 -24.61
N LEU A 332 -47.00 -17.96 -24.63
CA LEU A 332 -47.70 -18.77 -23.63
C LEU A 332 -46.78 -19.77 -22.93
N SER A 333 -47.07 -20.03 -21.65
CA SER A 333 -46.44 -21.10 -20.87
C SER A 333 -47.47 -22.11 -20.37
N MET A 334 -47.15 -23.39 -20.54
CA MET A 334 -47.83 -24.50 -19.83
C MET A 334 -47.06 -24.96 -18.58
N LYS A 335 -45.77 -24.64 -18.51
CA LYS A 335 -44.85 -25.02 -17.43
C LYS A 335 -45.17 -24.37 -16.08
N ASP A 336 -45.68 -23.14 -16.10
CA ASP A 336 -45.93 -22.33 -14.91
C ASP A 336 -47.34 -22.52 -14.33
N VAL A 337 -48.17 -23.39 -14.92
CA VAL A 337 -49.56 -23.66 -14.49
C VAL A 337 -49.75 -25.16 -14.29
N ASP A 338 -50.25 -25.56 -13.12
CA ASP A 338 -50.73 -26.93 -12.97
C ASP A 338 -51.99 -27.13 -13.83
N GLN A 339 -51.89 -28.04 -14.80
CA GLN A 339 -52.97 -28.37 -15.71
C GLN A 339 -54.18 -28.95 -14.95
N ALA A 340 -53.96 -29.69 -13.85
CA ALA A 340 -55.02 -30.30 -13.06
C ALA A 340 -55.79 -29.25 -12.22
N THR A 341 -55.14 -28.62 -11.24
CA THR A 341 -55.79 -27.62 -10.36
C THR A 341 -56.07 -26.30 -11.08
N GLY A 342 -55.14 -25.80 -11.88
CA GLY A 342 -55.14 -24.43 -12.42
C GLY A 342 -54.48 -23.40 -11.51
N GLU A 343 -53.79 -23.84 -10.46
CA GLU A 343 -52.98 -22.95 -9.62
C GLU A 343 -51.70 -22.51 -10.33
N ASP A 344 -51.29 -21.27 -10.06
CA ASP A 344 -50.04 -20.67 -10.56
C ASP A 344 -48.86 -21.23 -9.77
N LEU A 345 -47.94 -21.94 -10.45
CA LEU A 345 -46.78 -22.57 -9.83
C LEU A 345 -45.61 -21.59 -9.63
N ASN A 346 -45.73 -20.35 -10.10
CA ASN A 346 -44.77 -19.28 -9.90
C ASN A 346 -45.47 -17.91 -9.75
N PRO A 347 -46.17 -17.68 -8.62
CA PRO A 347 -46.85 -16.42 -8.36
C PRO A 347 -45.86 -15.29 -8.08
N VAL A 348 -46.04 -14.15 -8.75
CA VAL A 348 -45.29 -12.92 -8.51
C VAL A 348 -46.03 -12.09 -7.45
N ASP A 349 -45.30 -11.54 -6.47
CA ASP A 349 -45.92 -10.83 -5.33
C ASP A 349 -46.35 -9.40 -5.73
N ASP A 350 -47.67 -9.14 -5.73
CA ASP A 350 -48.33 -7.93 -6.27
C ASP A 350 -47.86 -6.59 -5.69
N ARG A 351 -47.04 -6.58 -4.64
CA ARG A 351 -46.64 -5.36 -3.90
C ARG A 351 -45.65 -4.44 -4.61
N VAL A 352 -45.21 -4.78 -5.82
CA VAL A 352 -44.45 -3.88 -6.70
C VAL A 352 -45.38 -3.18 -7.72
N ILE A 353 -46.60 -3.68 -7.93
CA ILE A 353 -47.48 -3.29 -9.05
C ILE A 353 -48.38 -2.08 -8.68
N ARG A 354 -47.77 -0.96 -8.24
CA ARG A 354 -48.43 0.37 -8.08
C ARG A 354 -47.52 1.59 -8.32
N VAL A 355 -46.49 1.46 -9.16
CA VAL A 355 -45.65 2.61 -9.59
C VAL A 355 -45.36 2.60 -11.10
N VAL A 356 -45.78 1.57 -11.85
CA VAL A 356 -45.50 1.43 -13.29
C VAL A 356 -46.75 0.95 -14.04
N GLU A 357 -47.78 1.79 -14.07
CA GLU A 357 -48.81 1.77 -15.13
C GLU A 357 -48.52 2.90 -16.14
N ASP A 358 -47.28 2.98 -16.61
CA ASP A 358 -46.89 3.69 -17.83
C ASP A 358 -45.56 3.11 -18.36
N THR A 359 -45.35 3.18 -19.68
CA THR A 359 -44.20 2.60 -20.41
C THR A 359 -44.05 1.07 -20.35
N ALA A 360 -44.96 0.36 -21.03
CA ALA A 360 -44.79 -1.06 -21.36
C ALA A 360 -45.02 -1.30 -22.87
N ASP A 361 -44.00 -1.10 -23.70
CA ASP A 361 -44.01 -1.57 -25.10
C ASP A 361 -42.59 -1.71 -25.69
N ALA A 362 -41.81 -2.68 -25.18
CA ALA A 362 -40.55 -3.10 -25.79
C ALA A 362 -40.13 -4.53 -25.36
N ASP A 363 -40.55 -5.57 -26.09
CA ASP A 363 -39.68 -6.73 -26.32
C ASP A 363 -40.11 -7.61 -27.52
N SER A 364 -39.13 -8.00 -28.35
CA SER A 364 -38.81 -9.42 -28.66
C SER A 364 -38.06 -9.60 -30.00
N SER A 365 -36.75 -9.88 -29.92
CA SER A 365 -36.14 -11.09 -30.52
C SER A 365 -34.62 -11.14 -30.32
N CYS A 366 -34.12 -12.28 -29.84
CA CYS A 366 -32.70 -12.62 -29.82
C CYS A 366 -32.34 -13.35 -31.14
N PRO A 367 -31.07 -13.27 -31.60
CA PRO A 367 -30.06 -14.21 -31.09
C PRO A 367 -28.73 -13.54 -30.70
N GLY A 368 -27.96 -14.21 -29.84
CA GLY A 368 -26.57 -13.83 -29.53
C GLY A 368 -25.55 -14.42 -30.52
N PRO A 369 -24.22 -14.29 -30.28
CA PRO A 369 -23.59 -13.78 -29.05
C PRO A 369 -22.55 -12.65 -29.27
N SER A 370 -22.54 -11.62 -28.41
CA SER A 370 -21.36 -10.77 -28.11
C SER A 370 -21.63 -9.69 -27.05
N SER A 371 -20.54 -9.05 -26.60
CA SER A 371 -20.37 -7.96 -25.63
C SER A 371 -21.50 -6.96 -25.38
N ARG A 372 -21.74 -6.65 -24.08
CA ARG A 372 -22.28 -5.39 -23.51
C ARG A 372 -21.97 -5.35 -21.99
N GLY A 373 -21.92 -4.21 -21.30
CA GLY A 373 -22.15 -2.82 -21.74
C GLY A 373 -23.29 -2.15 -20.95
N PHE A 374 -22.95 -1.19 -20.09
CA PHE A 374 -23.85 -0.19 -19.44
C PHE A 374 -24.26 0.89 -20.48
N GLU A 375 -25.33 1.70 -20.37
CA GLU A 375 -26.45 1.85 -19.39
C GLU A 375 -27.82 1.57 -20.08
N GLY A 376 -29.01 2.14 -19.80
CA GLY A 376 -29.56 3.24 -18.97
C GLY A 376 -31.05 3.47 -19.39
N PHE A 377 -31.89 4.38 -18.87
CA PHE A 377 -31.88 5.45 -17.85
C PHE A 377 -33.36 5.88 -17.63
N GLY A 378 -33.74 6.66 -16.60
CA GLY A 378 -35.05 7.36 -16.61
C GLY A 378 -35.58 7.91 -15.27
N ARG A 379 -36.05 9.17 -15.28
CA ARG A 379 -36.79 9.85 -14.20
C ARG A 379 -37.50 11.09 -14.76
N LEU A 380 -38.73 11.35 -14.33
CA LEU A 380 -39.52 12.59 -14.49
C LEU A 380 -39.78 13.17 -13.07
N GLU A 381 -40.48 14.28 -12.85
CA GLU A 381 -40.38 15.71 -13.23
C GLU A 381 -41.45 16.42 -12.33
N ASP A 382 -41.67 17.73 -12.25
CA ASP A 382 -41.22 18.95 -12.96
C ASP A 382 -40.25 19.79 -12.06
N VAL A 383 -39.86 21.07 -12.23
CA VAL A 383 -40.28 22.26 -13.03
C VAL A 383 -39.03 23.07 -13.47
N ASP A 384 -39.19 23.93 -14.48
CA ASP A 384 -38.36 25.05 -15.00
C ASP A 384 -37.06 25.45 -14.25
N GLN A 385 -35.95 25.74 -14.95
CA GLN A 385 -35.90 26.49 -16.22
C GLN A 385 -34.68 26.14 -17.09
N ASP A 386 -34.95 25.88 -18.38
CA ASP A 386 -34.10 25.95 -19.60
C ASP A 386 -32.62 25.49 -19.57
N VAL A 387 -32.31 24.40 -20.30
CA VAL A 387 -31.56 24.40 -21.58
C VAL A 387 -31.27 22.96 -22.08
N ASP A 388 -31.33 22.77 -23.41
CA ASP A 388 -30.88 21.64 -24.25
C ASP A 388 -31.42 20.21 -24.02
N ASN A 389 -32.07 19.69 -25.08
CA ASN A 389 -32.65 18.35 -25.15
C ASN A 389 -32.12 17.61 -26.40
N LYS A 390 -31.01 16.86 -26.27
CA LYS A 390 -30.32 16.22 -27.40
C LYS A 390 -30.91 14.85 -27.78
N ARG A 391 -31.24 14.68 -29.07
CA ARG A 391 -31.73 13.40 -29.65
C ARG A 391 -30.64 12.32 -29.59
N LYS A 392 -31.03 11.06 -29.33
CA LYS A 392 -30.12 9.90 -29.39
C LYS A 392 -29.88 9.47 -30.84
N PHE A 393 -28.66 9.64 -31.34
CA PHE A 393 -28.25 9.15 -32.66
C PHE A 393 -28.06 7.62 -32.68
N ASN A 394 -28.45 6.99 -33.80
CA ASN A 394 -28.04 5.61 -34.10
C ASN A 394 -26.57 5.58 -34.50
N LYS A 395 -25.75 4.76 -33.82
CA LYS A 395 -24.31 4.66 -34.13
C LYS A 395 -24.09 3.91 -35.45
N ILE A 396 -23.79 4.68 -36.50
CA ILE A 396 -23.33 4.22 -37.82
C ILE A 396 -22.06 3.38 -37.67
N SER A 397 -21.96 2.27 -38.41
CA SER A 397 -20.79 1.39 -38.42
C SER A 397 -19.58 2.02 -39.10
N SER A 398 -18.37 1.51 -38.83
CA SER A 398 -17.14 2.08 -39.40
C SER A 398 -17.01 1.95 -40.93
N PRO A 399 -17.49 0.89 -41.61
CA PRO A 399 -17.52 0.86 -43.08
C PRO A 399 -18.56 1.83 -43.64
N GLU A 400 -19.76 1.89 -43.07
CA GLU A 400 -20.85 2.78 -43.49
C GLU A 400 -20.44 4.26 -43.40
N ARG A 401 -19.70 4.66 -42.34
CA ARG A 401 -19.11 6.00 -42.23
C ARG A 401 -18.09 6.29 -43.35
N TRP A 402 -17.27 5.31 -43.72
CA TRP A 402 -16.29 5.46 -44.79
C TRP A 402 -16.98 5.53 -46.17
N GLU A 403 -18.00 4.72 -46.41
CA GLU A 403 -18.82 4.75 -47.63
C GLU A 403 -19.57 6.08 -47.78
N LEU A 404 -20.19 6.59 -46.72
CA LEU A 404 -20.80 7.93 -46.70
C LEU A 404 -19.76 9.03 -46.99
N GLN A 405 -18.54 8.92 -46.44
CA GLN A 405 -17.46 9.88 -46.70
C GLN A 405 -16.97 9.82 -48.16
N GLN A 406 -16.90 8.64 -48.79
CA GLN A 406 -16.59 8.51 -50.22
C GLN A 406 -17.72 9.06 -51.09
N MET A 407 -18.99 8.78 -50.77
CA MET A 407 -20.13 9.29 -51.51
C MET A 407 -20.28 10.82 -51.38
N LEU A 408 -19.91 11.40 -50.24
CA LEU A 408 -19.80 12.85 -50.07
C LEU A 408 -18.66 13.43 -50.92
N ALA A 409 -17.48 12.80 -50.92
CA ALA A 409 -16.34 13.23 -51.74
C ALA A 409 -16.61 13.14 -53.25
N ALA A 410 -17.51 12.24 -53.67
CA ALA A 410 -18.02 12.12 -55.04
C ALA A 410 -19.20 13.06 -55.36
N ASN A 411 -19.69 13.85 -54.39
CA ASN A 411 -20.93 14.63 -54.46
C ASN A 411 -22.19 13.82 -54.84
N CYS A 412 -22.21 12.51 -54.52
CA CYS A 412 -23.34 11.62 -54.78
C CYS A 412 -24.46 11.70 -53.71
N ILE A 413 -24.17 12.33 -52.57
CA ILE A 413 -25.10 12.52 -51.44
C ILE A 413 -25.10 14.01 -51.08
N ASP A 414 -26.29 14.60 -50.94
CA ASP A 414 -26.46 15.99 -50.52
C ASP A 414 -26.44 16.10 -48.98
N LYS A 415 -26.10 17.27 -48.44
CA LYS A 415 -25.83 17.47 -47.00
C LYS A 415 -27.03 17.21 -46.11
N SER A 416 -28.24 17.31 -46.65
CA SER A 416 -29.51 16.99 -45.99
C SER A 416 -29.76 15.49 -45.78
N GLN A 417 -28.96 14.62 -46.41
CA GLN A 417 -29.10 13.15 -46.34
C GLN A 417 -28.10 12.49 -45.38
N LEU A 418 -27.23 13.25 -44.70
CA LEU A 418 -26.42 12.70 -43.63
C LEU A 418 -27.30 12.43 -42.38
N PRO A 419 -27.09 11.31 -41.66
CA PRO A 419 -27.81 11.04 -40.41
C PRO A 419 -27.57 12.06 -39.29
N ASP A 420 -26.56 12.93 -39.44
CA ASP A 420 -26.16 13.97 -38.49
C ASP A 420 -26.78 15.36 -38.81
N PHE A 421 -27.68 15.44 -39.80
CA PHE A 421 -28.39 16.66 -40.23
C PHE A 421 -29.80 16.75 -39.61
N ASP A 422 -30.15 17.92 -39.06
CA ASP A 422 -31.50 18.21 -38.54
C ASP A 422 -32.07 19.46 -39.23
N GLU A 423 -33.33 19.40 -39.69
CA GLU A 423 -33.95 20.45 -40.53
C GLU A 423 -34.06 21.82 -39.83
N VAL A 424 -33.98 21.85 -38.50
CA VAL A 424 -34.10 23.07 -37.68
C VAL A 424 -32.75 23.73 -37.38
N THR A 425 -31.66 22.97 -37.31
CA THR A 425 -30.33 23.46 -36.88
C THR A 425 -29.21 23.23 -37.90
N GLY A 426 -29.47 22.49 -38.98
CA GLY A 426 -28.46 22.06 -39.96
C GLY A 426 -27.60 20.92 -39.42
N LEU A 427 -26.30 20.94 -39.71
CA LEU A 427 -25.33 20.03 -39.09
C LEU A 427 -25.07 20.49 -37.66
N LEU A 428 -25.44 19.67 -36.67
CA LEU A 428 -25.10 19.97 -35.28
C LEU A 428 -23.57 19.96 -35.08
N PRO A 429 -23.03 20.86 -34.23
CA PRO A 429 -21.67 20.71 -33.72
C PRO A 429 -21.50 19.34 -33.08
N LYS A 430 -20.37 18.68 -33.34
CA LYS A 430 -20.04 17.44 -32.64
C LYS A 430 -19.93 17.71 -31.14
N ASP A 431 -20.50 16.83 -30.34
CA ASP A 431 -19.96 16.60 -29.00
C ASP A 431 -18.68 15.76 -29.18
N ASP A 432 -17.51 16.39 -29.13
CA ASP A 432 -16.20 15.72 -29.21
C ASP A 432 -15.88 14.87 -27.95
N SER A 433 -16.91 14.49 -27.19
CA SER A 433 -16.81 13.70 -25.95
C SER A 433 -16.82 12.19 -26.16
N ASP A 434 -17.00 11.71 -27.40
CA ASP A 434 -17.25 10.29 -27.72
C ASP A 434 -16.08 9.65 -28.49
N GLY A 435 -14.86 9.81 -27.96
CA GLY A 435 -13.69 8.99 -28.36
C GLY A 435 -12.49 9.70 -28.98
N GLU A 436 -12.23 10.97 -28.66
CA GLU A 436 -10.85 11.48 -28.81
C GLU A 436 -9.93 10.79 -27.79
N ASP A 437 -8.79 10.26 -28.25
CA ASP A 437 -7.71 9.79 -27.38
C ASP A 437 -7.11 11.00 -26.65
N ILE A 438 -7.66 11.33 -25.46
CA ILE A 438 -7.14 12.40 -24.59
C ILE A 438 -5.71 12.04 -24.16
N GLU A 439 -4.75 12.53 -24.94
CA GLU A 439 -3.32 12.35 -24.70
C GLU A 439 -2.85 13.43 -23.72
N ILE A 440 -2.19 13.00 -22.67
CA ILE A 440 -1.62 13.86 -21.64
C ILE A 440 -0.11 13.83 -21.83
N GLU A 441 0.50 14.99 -22.02
CA GLU A 441 1.95 15.15 -22.04
C GLU A 441 2.46 15.59 -20.67
N LEU A 442 3.66 15.15 -20.32
CA LEU A 442 4.41 15.65 -19.17
C LEU A 442 4.89 17.08 -19.47
N VAL A 443 4.81 17.96 -18.47
CA VAL A 443 5.45 19.27 -18.52
C VAL A 443 6.95 19.08 -18.26
N GLU A 444 7.79 19.50 -19.23
CA GLU A 444 9.26 19.37 -19.16
C GLU A 444 9.96 20.60 -18.55
N GLU A 445 9.20 21.54 -17.99
CA GLU A 445 9.73 22.76 -17.37
C GLU A 445 10.28 22.46 -15.96
N GLU A 446 11.60 22.62 -15.77
CA GLU A 446 12.25 22.43 -14.46
C GLU A 446 12.02 23.65 -13.54
N PRO A 447 11.79 23.45 -12.22
CA PRO A 447 11.62 24.57 -11.29
C PRO A 447 12.93 25.33 -11.10
N ALA A 448 12.84 26.65 -10.91
CA ALA A 448 13.99 27.55 -10.92
C ALA A 448 15.14 27.16 -9.97
N PHE A 449 14.83 26.59 -8.80
CA PHE A 449 15.82 26.16 -7.82
C PHE A 449 16.57 24.86 -8.17
N LEU A 450 16.16 24.12 -9.20
CA LEU A 450 16.80 22.87 -9.67
C LEU A 450 17.38 22.96 -11.10
N ALA A 451 17.33 24.12 -11.75
CA ALA A 451 17.67 24.29 -13.16
C ALA A 451 19.01 23.64 -13.56
N GLY A 452 18.97 22.75 -14.57
CA GLY A 452 20.14 22.04 -15.09
C GLY A 452 20.55 20.81 -14.27
N HIS A 453 19.90 20.56 -13.14
CA HIS A 453 20.11 19.39 -12.27
C HIS A 453 18.86 18.52 -12.12
N GLY A 454 17.79 18.82 -12.87
CA GLY A 454 16.59 18.00 -12.92
C GLY A 454 16.72 16.78 -13.85
N ARG A 455 15.58 16.37 -14.41
CA ARG A 455 15.35 15.03 -14.97
C ARG A 455 16.31 14.66 -16.09
N GLN A 456 16.81 15.62 -16.86
CA GLN A 456 17.69 15.37 -18.00
C GLN A 456 19.12 14.98 -17.58
N SER A 457 19.68 15.65 -16.57
CA SER A 457 21.04 15.38 -16.06
C SER A 457 21.14 14.08 -15.24
N LEU A 458 20.01 13.55 -14.78
CA LEU A 458 19.93 12.29 -14.04
C LEU A 458 20.12 11.03 -14.91
N HIS A 459 20.11 11.13 -16.25
CA HIS A 459 20.24 9.95 -17.10
C HIS A 459 21.63 9.28 -17.02
N ASP A 460 22.71 10.04 -16.90
CA ASP A 460 24.10 9.54 -17.01
C ASP A 460 24.71 8.96 -15.70
N LEU A 461 24.01 9.03 -14.57
CA LEU A 461 24.56 8.70 -13.24
C LEU A 461 24.43 7.22 -12.85
N ASP A 462 25.42 6.67 -12.15
CA ASP A 462 25.50 5.25 -11.80
C ASP A 462 24.70 4.94 -10.51
N PRO A 463 23.88 3.87 -10.44
CA PRO A 463 23.07 3.59 -9.25
C PRO A 463 23.93 3.24 -8.03
N VAL A 464 23.45 3.59 -6.83
CA VAL A 464 24.17 3.41 -5.55
C VAL A 464 24.65 1.95 -5.39
N ARG A 465 25.97 1.76 -5.39
CA ARG A 465 26.61 0.44 -5.35
C ARG A 465 26.57 -0.14 -3.93
N ILE A 466 25.56 -0.97 -3.66
CA ILE A 466 25.36 -1.64 -2.36
C ILE A 466 26.29 -2.85 -2.15
N VAL A 467 26.81 -3.43 -3.23
CA VAL A 467 27.80 -4.52 -3.18
C VAL A 467 29.18 -3.98 -3.60
N LYS A 468 30.21 -4.32 -2.82
CA LYS A 468 31.60 -3.88 -3.02
C LYS A 468 32.16 -4.31 -4.39
N ASN A 469 31.98 -5.58 -4.73
CA ASN A 469 32.34 -6.18 -6.03
C ASN A 469 31.08 -6.84 -6.62
N PRO A 470 30.46 -6.32 -7.70
CA PRO A 470 29.24 -6.89 -8.26
C PRO A 470 29.46 -8.28 -8.89
N ASP A 471 30.67 -8.55 -9.38
CA ASP A 471 31.04 -9.83 -9.99
C ASP A 471 31.52 -10.89 -8.96
N GLY A 472 31.48 -10.57 -7.66
CA GLY A 472 31.98 -11.44 -6.58
C GLY A 472 31.19 -12.75 -6.41
N SER A 473 31.83 -13.76 -5.80
CA SER A 473 31.25 -15.09 -5.63
C SER A 473 29.92 -15.07 -4.84
N LEU A 474 29.82 -14.21 -3.82
CA LEU A 474 28.60 -14.02 -3.05
C LEU A 474 27.48 -13.37 -3.88
N ALA A 475 27.81 -12.43 -4.77
CA ALA A 475 26.84 -11.75 -5.61
C ALA A 475 26.24 -12.70 -6.66
N GLN A 476 27.08 -13.52 -7.29
CA GLN A 476 26.64 -14.56 -8.23
C GLN A 476 25.72 -15.58 -7.54
N ALA A 477 26.06 -16.04 -6.33
CA ALA A 477 25.22 -16.95 -5.56
C ALA A 477 23.83 -16.35 -5.23
N ALA A 478 23.76 -15.06 -4.87
CA ALA A 478 22.49 -14.37 -4.61
C ALA A 478 21.59 -14.29 -5.86
N MET A 479 22.17 -14.04 -7.05
CA MET A 479 21.43 -14.06 -8.31
C MET A 479 20.95 -15.48 -8.66
N MET A 480 21.84 -16.47 -8.58
CA MET A 480 21.53 -17.87 -8.90
C MET A 480 20.42 -18.43 -8.01
N GLN A 481 20.41 -18.09 -6.72
CA GLN A 481 19.36 -18.50 -5.77
C GLN A 481 17.98 -17.93 -6.12
N THR A 482 17.91 -16.74 -6.71
CA THR A 482 16.64 -16.16 -7.17
C THR A 482 16.08 -16.97 -8.37
N ALA A 483 16.95 -17.48 -9.24
CA ALA A 483 16.56 -18.40 -10.32
C ALA A 483 16.17 -19.80 -9.79
N LEU A 484 16.97 -20.40 -8.91
CA LEU A 484 16.70 -21.72 -8.32
C LEU A 484 15.41 -21.74 -7.48
N ALA A 485 15.10 -20.64 -6.77
CA ALA A 485 13.84 -20.51 -6.04
C ALA A 485 12.62 -20.45 -6.98
N LYS A 486 12.76 -19.81 -8.15
CA LYS A 486 11.74 -19.80 -9.21
C LYS A 486 11.57 -21.21 -9.82
N GLU A 487 12.66 -21.88 -10.16
CA GLU A 487 12.65 -23.24 -10.69
C GLU A 487 11.99 -24.24 -9.71
N ARG A 488 12.39 -24.21 -8.44
CA ARG A 488 11.78 -25.00 -7.35
C ARG A 488 10.27 -24.75 -7.22
N ARG A 489 9.82 -23.51 -7.44
CA ARG A 489 8.41 -23.12 -7.42
C ARG A 489 7.65 -23.62 -8.65
N GLU A 490 8.26 -23.55 -9.83
CA GLU A 490 7.68 -24.05 -11.09
C GLU A 490 7.58 -25.58 -11.08
N LEU A 491 8.62 -26.29 -10.61
CA LEU A 491 8.59 -27.74 -10.38
C LEU A 491 7.52 -28.14 -9.34
N LYS A 492 7.39 -27.42 -8.22
CA LYS A 492 6.34 -27.71 -7.21
C LYS A 492 4.93 -27.36 -7.68
N GLN A 493 4.79 -26.46 -8.66
CA GLN A 493 3.52 -26.21 -9.34
C GLN A 493 3.19 -27.33 -10.33
N GLN A 494 4.14 -27.73 -11.18
CA GLN A 494 3.99 -28.85 -12.13
C GLN A 494 3.69 -30.17 -11.42
N ALA A 495 4.38 -30.47 -10.32
CA ALA A 495 4.12 -31.67 -9.51
C ALA A 495 2.69 -31.68 -8.95
N ARG A 496 2.19 -30.53 -8.45
CA ARG A 496 0.81 -30.39 -7.97
C ARG A 496 -0.23 -30.46 -9.09
N GLU A 497 0.11 -29.97 -10.27
CA GLU A 497 -0.74 -30.05 -11.47
C GLU A 497 -0.87 -31.51 -11.92
N ALA A 498 0.25 -32.23 -11.98
CA ALA A 498 0.28 -33.69 -12.22
C ALA A 498 -0.44 -34.50 -11.12
N GLU A 499 -0.37 -34.10 -9.84
CA GLU A 499 -1.18 -34.71 -8.76
C GLU A 499 -2.70 -34.50 -8.97
N MET A 500 -3.13 -33.32 -9.45
CA MET A 500 -4.54 -33.02 -9.75
C MET A 500 -5.05 -33.68 -11.04
N GLU A 501 -4.14 -33.98 -11.97
CA GLU A 501 -4.40 -34.75 -13.20
C GLU A 501 -4.46 -36.26 -12.90
N ALA A 502 -3.55 -36.79 -12.08
CA ALA A 502 -3.55 -38.18 -11.61
C ALA A 502 -4.70 -38.51 -10.62
N ALA A 503 -5.35 -37.50 -10.03
CA ALA A 503 -6.49 -37.68 -9.14
C ALA A 503 -7.74 -38.21 -9.91
N PRO A 504 -8.25 -39.42 -9.59
CA PRO A 504 -9.25 -40.10 -10.41
C PRO A 504 -10.61 -39.37 -10.46
N GLU A 505 -11.23 -39.36 -11.65
CA GLU A 505 -12.42 -38.56 -11.96
C GLU A 505 -13.63 -38.77 -11.04
N ASN A 506 -13.73 -39.93 -10.37
CA ASN A 506 -14.88 -40.24 -9.51
C ASN A 506 -15.06 -39.23 -8.35
N VAL A 507 -13.98 -38.58 -7.88
CA VAL A 507 -14.10 -37.51 -6.87
C VAL A 507 -14.69 -36.23 -7.49
N LYS A 508 -14.37 -35.93 -8.76
CA LYS A 508 -14.87 -34.75 -9.49
C LYS A 508 -16.40 -34.85 -9.74
N ARG A 509 -16.98 -36.06 -9.74
CA ARG A 509 -18.45 -36.28 -9.87
C ARG A 509 -19.24 -36.16 -8.56
N GLN A 510 -18.62 -36.36 -7.39
CA GLN A 510 -19.31 -36.30 -6.08
C GLN A 510 -19.74 -34.89 -5.63
N TRP A 511 -19.53 -33.86 -6.44
CA TRP A 511 -19.94 -32.47 -6.17
C TRP A 511 -21.07 -31.94 -7.07
N ILE A 512 -21.66 -32.79 -7.93
CA ILE A 512 -22.79 -32.42 -8.79
C ILE A 512 -23.91 -33.47 -8.68
N ASP A 513 -24.54 -33.53 -7.51
CA ASP A 513 -25.86 -34.15 -7.32
C ASP A 513 -26.67 -33.34 -6.28
N PRO A 514 -27.79 -32.70 -6.68
CA PRO A 514 -28.64 -31.94 -5.77
C PRO A 514 -29.78 -32.76 -5.14
N MET A 515 -30.00 -34.05 -5.48
CA MET A 515 -31.14 -34.82 -4.94
C MET A 515 -30.94 -36.35 -4.96
N PRO A 516 -30.79 -37.02 -3.80
CA PRO A 516 -30.74 -38.48 -3.74
C PRO A 516 -32.13 -39.07 -3.95
N GLU A 517 -32.31 -39.88 -5.01
CA GLU A 517 -33.53 -40.64 -5.24
C GLU A 517 -33.74 -41.74 -4.18
N ILE A 518 -35.01 -42.08 -3.91
CA ILE A 518 -35.40 -43.04 -2.87
C ILE A 518 -36.09 -44.25 -3.52
N GLU A 519 -35.30 -45.23 -3.96
CA GLU A 519 -35.75 -46.62 -4.19
C GLU A 519 -34.75 -47.62 -3.59
N GLY A 520 -35.22 -48.82 -3.23
CA GLY A 520 -34.40 -49.86 -2.59
C GLY A 520 -34.18 -49.65 -1.08
N GLY A 521 -35.09 -50.18 -0.25
CA GLY A 521 -35.07 -49.89 1.19
C GLY A 521 -34.08 -50.71 2.03
N GLN A 522 -32.91 -50.14 2.37
CA GLN A 522 -32.14 -50.52 3.57
C GLN A 522 -31.56 -49.30 4.30
N ARG A 523 -32.00 -49.07 5.55
CA ARG A 523 -31.52 -47.98 6.42
C ARG A 523 -30.29 -48.41 7.24
N THR A 524 -29.11 -48.38 6.63
CA THR A 524 -27.83 -48.38 7.36
C THR A 524 -27.44 -46.93 7.68
N LEU A 525 -27.68 -46.47 8.91
CA LEU A 525 -27.25 -45.13 9.34
C LEU A 525 -25.73 -45.11 9.59
N PRO A 526 -24.92 -44.27 8.92
CA PRO A 526 -23.56 -43.96 9.34
C PRO A 526 -23.58 -42.99 10.54
N SER A 527 -24.14 -43.44 11.67
CA SER A 527 -24.22 -42.65 12.92
C SER A 527 -22.87 -42.45 13.62
N ALA A 528 -21.76 -42.76 12.94
CA ALA A 528 -20.39 -42.58 13.40
C ALA A 528 -19.78 -41.21 13.02
N ALA A 529 -20.36 -40.49 12.04
CA ALA A 529 -19.78 -39.24 11.52
C ALA A 529 -20.17 -37.96 12.28
N ARG A 530 -20.79 -38.07 13.48
CA ARG A 530 -21.25 -36.92 14.29
C ARG A 530 -20.76 -36.91 15.75
N ALA A 531 -19.71 -37.67 16.05
CA ALA A 531 -19.07 -37.71 17.37
C ALA A 531 -17.59 -37.28 17.36
N ALA A 532 -17.04 -36.86 16.21
CA ALA A 532 -15.75 -36.17 16.17
C ALA A 532 -15.91 -34.72 16.68
N PRO A 533 -15.04 -34.21 17.56
CA PRO A 533 -15.00 -32.78 17.85
C PRO A 533 -14.54 -32.02 16.60
N ALA A 534 -15.01 -30.79 16.43
CA ALA A 534 -14.55 -29.89 15.36
C ALA A 534 -13.13 -29.38 15.68
N GLY A 535 -12.12 -30.22 15.42
CA GLY A 535 -10.70 -29.98 15.67
C GLY A 535 -9.84 -30.00 14.40
N SER A 536 -8.58 -29.58 14.56
CA SER A 536 -7.51 -29.61 13.54
C SER A 536 -7.87 -29.09 12.14
N GLN A 537 -7.49 -27.83 11.88
CA GLN A 537 -7.31 -27.33 10.52
C GLN A 537 -6.31 -28.23 9.75
N ASP A 538 -6.51 -28.43 8.45
CA ASP A 538 -5.52 -29.06 7.57
C ASP A 538 -4.38 -28.11 7.19
N LEU A 539 -3.71 -27.62 8.24
CA LEU A 539 -2.32 -27.18 8.15
C LEU A 539 -1.42 -28.35 7.67
N PRO A 540 -0.31 -28.08 6.96
CA PRO A 540 0.71 -29.09 6.66
C PRO A 540 1.17 -29.83 7.93
N GLU A 541 1.58 -31.10 7.82
CA GLU A 541 1.97 -31.92 8.98
C GLU A 541 3.00 -31.22 9.88
N TRP A 542 4.03 -30.62 9.29
CA TRP A 542 5.03 -29.87 10.04
C TRP A 542 4.41 -28.68 10.79
N LYS A 543 3.50 -27.91 10.17
CA LYS A 543 2.79 -26.81 10.85
C LYS A 543 1.83 -27.33 11.92
N LYS A 544 1.22 -28.51 11.76
CA LYS A 544 0.42 -29.17 12.82
C LYS A 544 1.30 -29.51 14.02
N ALA A 545 2.42 -30.22 13.81
CA ALA A 545 3.38 -30.59 14.85
C ALA A 545 3.91 -29.37 15.61
N VAL A 546 4.36 -28.33 14.88
CA VAL A 546 4.84 -27.07 15.48
C VAL A 546 3.75 -26.34 16.26
N THR A 547 2.48 -26.37 15.81
CA THR A 547 1.38 -25.62 16.46
C THR A 547 0.76 -26.34 17.65
N ALA A 548 0.87 -27.67 17.76
CA ALA A 548 0.15 -28.51 18.75
C ALA A 548 0.57 -28.34 20.23
N GLY A 549 1.50 -27.42 20.54
CA GLY A 549 1.93 -27.14 21.91
C GLY A 549 0.89 -26.38 22.76
N GLY A 550 1.10 -26.40 24.08
CA GLY A 550 0.22 -25.78 25.06
C GLY A 550 0.19 -24.24 25.02
N LYS A 551 -0.63 -23.63 25.88
CA LYS A 551 -0.72 -22.17 26.00
C LYS A 551 0.62 -21.58 26.45
N ALA A 552 1.21 -20.75 25.60
CA ALA A 552 2.51 -20.14 25.83
C ALA A 552 2.59 -19.38 27.16
N THR A 553 3.71 -19.54 27.87
CA THR A 553 4.03 -18.80 29.09
C THR A 553 5.31 -18.00 28.90
N PHE A 554 5.31 -16.72 29.27
CA PHE A 554 6.45 -15.83 29.08
C PHE A 554 7.63 -16.21 29.98
N GLY A 555 8.62 -16.87 29.38
CA GLY A 555 9.95 -17.10 29.95
C GLY A 555 10.03 -18.12 31.09
N LYS A 556 11.27 -18.40 31.52
CA LYS A 556 11.53 -19.19 32.73
C LYS A 556 11.06 -18.40 33.96
N ARG A 557 10.22 -19.01 34.80
CA ARG A 557 10.02 -18.54 36.18
C ARG A 557 11.28 -18.85 37.00
N THR A 558 12.21 -17.92 37.00
CA THR A 558 13.36 -17.90 37.91
C THR A 558 12.91 -17.78 39.35
N ASN A 559 13.48 -18.58 40.25
CA ASN A 559 13.21 -18.49 41.70
C ASN A 559 13.96 -17.33 42.39
N MET A 560 14.90 -16.67 41.71
CA MET A 560 15.61 -15.48 42.19
C MET A 560 14.71 -14.24 42.19
N SER A 561 14.85 -13.38 43.20
CA SER A 561 14.16 -12.09 43.23
C SER A 561 14.62 -11.16 42.10
N ILE A 562 13.77 -10.17 41.79
CA ILE A 562 14.04 -9.16 40.77
C ILE A 562 15.30 -8.35 41.11
N LEU A 563 15.56 -8.10 42.40
CA LEU A 563 16.70 -7.31 42.85
C LEU A 563 18.02 -8.08 42.70
N GLU A 564 18.05 -9.37 43.06
CA GLU A 564 19.19 -10.26 42.80
C GLU A 564 19.46 -10.39 41.29
N GLN A 565 18.41 -10.47 40.45
CA GLN A 565 18.56 -10.46 39.00
C GLN A 565 19.24 -9.17 38.49
N ARG A 566 18.79 -7.99 38.94
CA ARG A 566 19.41 -6.69 38.58
C ARG A 566 20.88 -6.63 39.03
N GLN A 567 21.18 -7.05 40.26
CA GLN A 567 22.55 -7.12 40.78
C GLN A 567 23.45 -8.13 40.02
N SER A 568 22.85 -9.18 39.44
CA SER A 568 23.60 -10.16 38.65
C SER A 568 24.08 -9.64 37.29
N LEU A 569 23.58 -8.51 36.78
CA LEU A 569 23.92 -8.00 35.45
C LEU A 569 25.33 -7.37 35.42
N PRO A 570 26.11 -7.52 34.33
CA PRO A 570 27.46 -6.95 34.22
C PRO A 570 27.54 -5.46 34.54
N ILE A 571 26.56 -4.67 34.07
CA ILE A 571 26.49 -3.22 34.29
C ILE A 571 26.36 -2.81 35.76
N TYR A 572 25.84 -3.66 36.66
CA TYR A 572 25.71 -3.32 38.08
C TYR A 572 27.07 -3.07 38.74
N LYS A 573 28.12 -3.80 38.33
CA LYS A 573 29.49 -3.60 38.83
C LYS A 573 30.07 -2.22 38.53
N LEU A 574 29.58 -1.58 37.47
CA LEU A 574 30.06 -0.29 36.97
C LEU A 574 29.05 0.84 37.19
N LYS A 575 28.03 0.62 38.05
CA LYS A 575 26.95 1.59 38.30
C LYS A 575 27.49 2.97 38.71
N ASP A 576 28.38 3.01 39.69
CA ASP A 576 28.86 4.27 40.26
C ASP A 576 29.87 4.98 39.34
N GLU A 577 30.60 4.22 38.51
CA GLU A 577 31.46 4.77 37.46
C GLU A 577 30.63 5.36 36.30
N LEU A 578 29.57 4.67 35.89
CA LEU A 578 28.62 5.18 34.90
C LEU A 578 27.93 6.46 35.38
N ILE A 579 27.48 6.51 36.64
CA ILE A 579 26.83 7.71 37.20
C ILE A 579 27.80 8.90 37.24
N LYS A 580 29.09 8.69 37.54
CA LYS A 580 30.13 9.71 37.42
C LYS A 580 30.34 10.14 35.98
N ALA A 581 30.59 9.19 35.07
CA ALA A 581 30.80 9.48 33.64
C ALA A 581 29.64 10.25 32.99
N VAL A 582 28.38 9.94 33.36
CA VAL A 582 27.19 10.69 32.91
C VAL A 582 27.01 12.01 33.66
N SER A 583 27.54 12.18 34.88
CA SER A 583 27.54 13.47 35.58
C SER A 583 28.54 14.44 34.96
N ASP A 584 29.76 13.98 34.71
CA ASP A 584 30.90 14.80 34.29
C ASP A 584 30.81 15.22 32.81
N ASN A 585 30.25 14.38 31.94
CA ASN A 585 30.18 14.62 30.49
C ASN A 585 28.77 15.02 30.02
N GLN A 586 28.69 15.79 28.92
CA GLN A 586 27.39 16.10 28.28
C GLN A 586 26.98 15.02 27.27
N ILE A 587 27.94 14.44 26.55
CA ILE A 587 27.77 13.30 25.65
C ILE A 587 28.57 12.11 26.20
N LEU A 588 27.98 10.91 26.21
CA LEU A 588 28.67 9.67 26.56
C LEU A 588 28.33 8.56 25.56
N ILE A 589 29.35 7.91 25.00
CA ILE A 589 29.17 6.75 24.11
C ILE A 589 29.37 5.48 24.93
N VAL A 590 28.32 4.67 25.08
CA VAL A 590 28.39 3.42 25.85
C VAL A 590 28.43 2.23 24.90
N ILE A 591 29.59 1.56 24.84
CA ILE A 591 29.71 0.25 24.22
C ILE A 591 29.30 -0.81 25.25
N GLY A 592 28.46 -1.76 24.85
CA GLY A 592 28.23 -2.96 25.65
C GLY A 592 27.46 -4.02 24.87
N GLU A 593 27.85 -5.28 25.07
CA GLU A 593 27.21 -6.42 24.43
C GLU A 593 25.70 -6.49 24.72
N THR A 594 24.94 -7.05 23.79
CA THR A 594 23.52 -7.34 24.02
C THR A 594 23.35 -8.26 25.24
N GLY A 595 22.47 -7.90 26.18
CA GLY A 595 22.28 -8.65 27.44
C GLY A 595 23.14 -8.18 28.61
N SER A 596 24.09 -7.25 28.42
CA SER A 596 24.87 -6.62 29.51
C SER A 596 24.04 -5.77 30.49
N GLY A 597 22.83 -5.39 30.09
CA GLY A 597 21.89 -4.60 30.89
C GLY A 597 21.70 -3.14 30.45
N LYS A 598 22.30 -2.68 29.33
CA LYS A 598 22.24 -1.28 28.84
C LYS A 598 20.84 -0.65 28.97
N THR A 599 19.90 -1.09 28.12
CA THR A 599 18.56 -0.49 27.94
C THR A 599 17.65 -0.59 29.16
N THR A 600 17.83 -1.63 29.99
CA THR A 600 17.00 -1.84 31.18
C THR A 600 17.54 -1.11 32.39
N GLN A 601 18.86 -1.07 32.61
CA GLN A 601 19.45 -0.55 33.84
C GLN A 601 19.94 0.90 33.76
N ILE A 602 20.44 1.38 32.62
CA ILE A 602 20.98 2.76 32.51
C ILE A 602 19.90 3.79 32.87
N THR A 603 18.71 3.66 32.28
CA THR A 603 17.55 4.51 32.57
C THR A 603 17.11 4.45 34.03
N GLN A 604 17.09 3.25 34.64
CA GLN A 604 16.74 3.07 36.05
C GLN A 604 17.78 3.72 36.97
N TYR A 605 19.08 3.50 36.75
CA TYR A 605 20.13 4.07 37.59
C TYR A 605 20.18 5.61 37.50
N LEU A 606 19.85 6.19 36.35
CA LEU A 606 19.78 7.65 36.16
C LEU A 606 18.49 8.25 36.77
N ALA A 607 17.38 7.50 36.79
CA ALA A 607 16.19 7.88 37.55
C ALA A 607 16.46 7.81 39.08
N GLU A 608 17.11 6.74 39.55
CA GLU A 608 17.55 6.57 40.94
C GLU A 608 18.54 7.67 41.38
N ALA A 609 19.41 8.13 40.48
CA ALA A 609 20.35 9.23 40.71
C ALA A 609 19.73 10.65 40.62
N GLY A 610 18.42 10.76 40.37
CA GLY A 610 17.69 12.04 40.44
C GLY A 610 17.74 12.91 39.17
N PHE A 611 18.23 12.42 38.04
CA PHE A 611 18.20 13.17 36.76
C PHE A 611 16.76 13.47 36.27
N THR A 612 15.76 12.76 36.83
CA THR A 612 14.32 12.98 36.64
C THR A 612 13.78 14.25 37.31
N ALA A 613 14.52 14.86 38.25
CA ALA A 613 14.06 16.06 38.98
C ALA A 613 13.97 17.34 38.13
N ARG A 614 14.50 17.33 36.89
CA ARG A 614 14.52 18.48 35.96
C ARG A 614 13.72 18.25 34.67
N GLY A 615 13.24 17.03 34.43
CA GLY A 615 12.66 16.63 33.15
C GLY A 615 12.57 15.11 33.04
N LYS A 616 11.97 14.61 31.95
CA LYS A 616 11.81 13.17 31.71
C LYS A 616 13.12 12.58 31.14
N ILE A 617 13.34 11.29 31.40
CA ILE A 617 14.38 10.50 30.74
C ILE A 617 13.74 9.84 29.52
N GLY A 618 14.23 10.16 28.33
CA GLY A 618 13.81 9.53 27.08
C GLY A 618 14.79 8.42 26.68
N CYS A 619 14.30 7.24 26.35
CA CYS A 619 15.10 6.18 25.72
C CYS A 619 14.48 5.84 24.37
N THR A 620 15.22 5.98 23.28
CA THR A 620 14.76 5.56 21.96
C THR A 620 15.09 4.10 21.69
N GLN A 621 14.43 3.53 20.69
CA GLN A 621 14.59 2.17 20.19
C GLN A 621 14.20 2.17 18.71
N PRO A 622 15.01 1.62 17.78
CA PRO A 622 14.60 1.51 16.39
C PRO A 622 13.34 0.63 16.21
N ARG A 623 13.12 -0.34 17.11
CA ARG A 623 12.05 -1.36 16.96
C ARG A 623 10.93 -1.23 17.99
N ARG A 624 9.69 -1.04 17.49
CA ARG A 624 8.45 -0.96 18.28
C ARG A 624 8.31 -2.06 19.34
N VAL A 625 8.58 -3.31 18.98
CA VAL A 625 8.42 -4.46 19.89
C VAL A 625 9.42 -4.40 21.05
N ALA A 626 10.63 -3.91 20.81
CA ALA A 626 11.64 -3.70 21.84
C ALA A 626 11.24 -2.55 22.78
N ALA A 627 10.77 -1.41 22.25
CA ALA A 627 10.25 -0.32 23.08
C ALA A 627 9.14 -0.79 24.04
N MET A 628 8.17 -1.58 23.54
CA MET A 628 7.10 -2.14 24.37
C MET A 628 7.59 -3.16 25.40
N SER A 629 8.47 -4.09 24.99
CA SER A 629 8.92 -5.18 25.87
C SER A 629 9.87 -4.68 26.96
N VAL A 630 10.77 -3.74 26.62
CA VAL A 630 11.66 -3.09 27.58
C VAL A 630 10.87 -2.21 28.53
N ALA A 631 9.95 -1.36 28.05
CA ALA A 631 9.12 -0.54 28.94
C ALA A 631 8.29 -1.39 29.91
N LYS A 632 7.70 -2.50 29.43
CA LYS A 632 6.99 -3.45 30.30
C LYS A 632 7.93 -4.10 31.32
N ARG A 633 9.07 -4.65 30.89
CA ARG A 633 10.05 -5.27 31.79
C ARG A 633 10.59 -4.29 32.83
N VAL A 634 10.86 -3.03 32.45
CA VAL A 634 11.34 -1.99 33.36
C VAL A 634 10.22 -1.52 34.29
N SER A 635 8.95 -1.48 33.87
CA SER A 635 7.84 -1.26 34.81
C SER A 635 7.72 -2.38 35.85
N GLU A 636 7.95 -3.64 35.45
CA GLU A 636 8.00 -4.81 36.33
C GLU A 636 9.23 -4.79 37.27
N GLU A 637 10.37 -4.27 36.82
CA GLU A 637 11.60 -4.11 37.63
C GLU A 637 11.56 -2.93 38.61
N PHE A 638 10.88 -1.84 38.25
CA PHE A 638 10.71 -0.64 39.06
C PHE A 638 9.52 -0.78 40.06
N GLY A 639 8.63 -1.75 39.84
CA GLY A 639 7.46 -2.02 40.69
C GLY A 639 6.22 -1.15 40.38
N CYS A 640 6.29 -0.32 39.33
CA CYS A 640 5.20 0.55 38.91
C CYS A 640 4.22 -0.15 37.94
N ARG A 641 3.08 0.49 37.63
CA ARG A 641 2.24 0.06 36.50
C ARG A 641 2.69 0.77 35.24
N LEU A 642 2.81 0.01 34.16
CA LEU A 642 3.05 0.52 32.81
C LEU A 642 2.05 1.65 32.46
N GLY A 643 2.58 2.82 32.11
CA GLY A 643 1.82 4.06 31.86
C GLY A 643 1.82 5.05 33.03
N GLN A 644 2.24 4.66 34.23
CA GLN A 644 2.56 5.59 35.32
C GLN A 644 4.01 6.07 35.17
N GLU A 645 4.88 5.87 36.17
CA GLU A 645 6.28 6.33 36.21
C GLU A 645 7.12 5.83 35.02
N VAL A 646 6.87 4.61 34.54
CA VAL A 646 7.46 4.05 33.32
C VAL A 646 6.37 3.90 32.26
N GLY A 647 6.58 4.51 31.09
CA GLY A 647 5.65 4.48 29.97
C GLY A 647 6.34 4.29 28.62
N TYR A 648 5.56 4.12 27.55
CA TYR A 648 6.09 4.12 26.19
C TYR A 648 5.20 4.85 25.18
N THR A 649 5.82 5.38 24.13
CA THR A 649 5.13 6.07 23.03
C THR A 649 5.68 5.58 21.69
N ILE A 650 4.84 4.92 20.89
CA ILE A 650 5.20 4.42 19.55
C ILE A 650 4.14 4.86 18.52
N ARG A 651 4.46 4.78 17.23
CA ARG A 651 3.54 5.20 16.16
C ARG A 651 2.21 4.42 16.25
N PHE A 652 1.10 5.14 16.43
CA PHE A 652 -0.27 4.66 16.65
C PHE A 652 -0.58 4.02 18.02
N GLU A 653 0.29 4.13 19.03
CA GLU A 653 0.05 3.57 20.37
C GLU A 653 0.85 4.32 21.44
N ASP A 654 0.16 5.03 22.35
CA ASP A 654 0.79 5.81 23.42
C ASP A 654 0.27 5.35 24.79
N CYS A 655 1.20 5.02 25.68
CA CYS A 655 1.02 4.47 27.01
C CYS A 655 1.89 5.28 27.98
N THR A 656 1.62 6.59 28.07
CA THR A 656 2.27 7.54 28.97
C THR A 656 1.24 8.37 29.74
N SER A 657 1.69 9.03 30.79
CA SER A 657 0.90 9.96 31.61
C SER A 657 1.74 11.17 32.04
N PRO A 658 1.14 12.20 32.68
CA PRO A 658 1.90 13.27 33.30
C PRO A 658 2.94 12.75 34.29
N GLU A 659 2.61 11.70 35.04
CA GLU A 659 3.45 11.02 36.04
C GLU A 659 4.66 10.27 35.45
N THR A 660 4.71 10.03 34.12
CA THR A 660 5.81 9.26 33.50
C THR A 660 7.15 9.98 33.61
N LEU A 661 8.10 9.37 34.33
CA LEU A 661 9.48 9.84 34.50
C LEU A 661 10.41 9.25 33.44
N VAL A 662 10.22 7.97 33.10
CA VAL A 662 11.02 7.25 32.09
C VAL A 662 10.11 6.86 30.92
N LYS A 663 10.41 7.41 29.74
CA LYS A 663 9.62 7.25 28.51
C LYS A 663 10.43 6.52 27.45
N TYR A 664 10.04 5.29 27.14
CA TYR A 664 10.58 4.54 26.01
C TYR A 664 9.84 4.92 24.73
N MET A 665 10.53 5.15 23.62
CA MET A 665 9.88 5.53 22.36
C MET A 665 10.59 4.98 21.15
N THR A 666 9.91 4.96 20.00
CA THR A 666 10.61 4.76 18.72
C THR A 666 11.27 6.05 18.26
N ASP A 667 12.42 5.96 17.60
CA ASP A 667 13.20 7.10 17.07
C ASP A 667 12.31 8.11 16.30
N GLY A 668 11.47 7.63 15.38
CA GLY A 668 10.52 8.46 14.63
C GLY A 668 9.40 9.13 15.46
N MET A 669 9.23 8.79 16.75
CA MET A 669 8.39 9.56 17.68
C MET A 669 9.18 10.67 18.37
N LEU A 670 10.44 10.44 18.77
CA LEU A 670 11.30 11.53 19.26
C LEU A 670 11.53 12.58 18.17
N LEU A 671 11.78 12.16 16.93
CA LEU A 671 11.91 13.05 15.78
C LEU A 671 10.64 13.89 15.54
N ARG A 672 9.47 13.33 15.84
CA ARG A 672 8.19 14.05 15.76
C ARG A 672 7.95 15.01 16.92
N GLU A 673 8.58 14.76 18.07
CA GLU A 673 8.60 15.71 19.18
C GLU A 673 9.58 16.86 18.90
N CYS A 674 10.70 16.61 18.19
CA CYS A 674 11.61 17.65 17.67
C CYS A 674 10.92 18.63 16.69
N LEU A 675 9.92 18.18 15.92
CA LEU A 675 9.11 19.05 15.05
C LEU A 675 8.29 20.08 15.84
N ILE A 676 7.88 19.74 17.08
CA ILE A 676 7.06 20.59 17.95
C ILE A 676 7.96 21.44 18.86
N ASP A 677 9.00 20.82 19.43
CA ASP A 677 9.96 21.42 20.34
C ASP A 677 11.38 21.00 19.94
N ASN A 678 12.10 21.91 19.28
CA ASN A 678 13.44 21.69 18.75
C ASN A 678 14.54 21.70 19.83
N ASP A 679 14.22 22.17 21.04
CA ASP A 679 15.16 22.23 22.18
C ASP A 679 14.81 21.18 23.26
N LEU A 680 13.78 20.37 23.00
CA LEU A 680 13.37 19.18 23.75
C LEU A 680 13.22 19.45 25.25
N SER A 681 12.61 20.58 25.59
CA SER A 681 12.47 21.14 26.94
C SER A 681 11.95 20.15 27.98
N GLN A 682 11.08 19.22 27.57
CA GLN A 682 10.49 18.19 28.43
C GLN A 682 11.49 17.14 28.93
N TYR A 683 12.66 17.04 28.30
CA TYR A 683 13.70 16.06 28.60
C TYR A 683 14.90 16.68 29.31
N SER A 684 15.47 15.93 30.25
CA SER A 684 16.75 16.23 30.91
C SER A 684 17.88 15.35 30.37
N LEU A 685 17.57 14.11 29.99
CA LEU A 685 18.51 13.15 29.44
C LEU A 685 17.85 12.30 28.35
N LEU A 686 18.58 12.09 27.25
CA LEU A 686 18.17 11.26 26.13
C LEU A 686 19.18 10.13 25.91
N MET A 687 18.66 8.91 25.75
CA MET A 687 19.43 7.71 25.44
C MET A 687 19.00 7.18 24.06
N LEU A 688 19.91 7.26 23.07
CA LEU A 688 19.73 6.65 21.76
C LEU A 688 20.35 5.24 21.81
N ASP A 689 19.52 4.19 21.70
CA ASP A 689 19.98 2.80 21.87
C ASP A 689 19.84 1.95 20.61
N GLU A 690 20.72 0.96 20.52
CA GLU A 690 21.04 0.20 19.31
C GLU A 690 21.34 1.11 18.11
N ALA A 691 22.07 2.20 18.37
CA ALA A 691 22.54 3.21 17.39
C ALA A 691 23.29 2.63 16.17
N HIS A 692 23.74 1.38 16.28
CA HIS A 692 24.36 0.62 15.20
C HIS A 692 23.38 0.09 14.13
N GLU A 693 22.06 0.13 14.35
CA GLU A 693 21.07 -0.20 13.30
C GLU A 693 20.97 0.92 12.24
N ARG A 694 21.53 2.13 12.49
CA ARG A 694 21.72 3.23 11.52
C ARG A 694 20.47 3.52 10.66
N THR A 695 19.34 3.68 11.34
CA THR A 695 18.05 3.98 10.69
C THR A 695 17.98 5.43 10.25
N ILE A 696 17.15 5.75 9.25
CA ILE A 696 17.03 7.12 8.74
C ILE A 696 16.66 8.10 9.86
N HIS A 697 15.80 7.67 10.79
CA HIS A 697 15.39 8.50 11.93
C HIS A 697 16.51 8.65 12.97
N THR A 698 17.34 7.63 13.19
CA THR A 698 18.48 7.70 14.12
C THR A 698 19.53 8.68 13.61
N ASP A 699 19.85 8.61 12.30
CA ASP A 699 20.87 9.46 11.67
C ASP A 699 20.44 10.94 11.61
N VAL A 700 19.17 11.22 11.32
CA VAL A 700 18.61 12.58 11.43
C VAL A 700 18.61 13.08 12.87
N LEU A 701 18.27 12.22 13.85
CA LEU A 701 18.32 12.58 15.27
C LEU A 701 19.74 12.91 15.74
N PHE A 702 20.80 12.26 15.22
CA PHE A 702 22.17 12.61 15.59
C PHE A 702 22.49 14.07 15.27
N GLY A 703 22.23 14.55 14.05
CA GLY A 703 22.49 15.94 13.65
C GLY A 703 21.63 16.95 14.43
N LEU A 704 20.35 16.65 14.62
CA LEU A 704 19.43 17.49 15.40
C LEU A 704 19.87 17.61 16.86
N LEU A 705 20.23 16.48 17.50
CA LEU A 705 20.65 16.46 18.90
C LEU A 705 22.03 17.08 19.08
N LYS A 706 22.98 16.87 18.16
CA LYS A 706 24.29 17.56 18.14
C LYS A 706 24.11 19.09 18.13
N GLY A 707 23.19 19.59 17.30
CA GLY A 707 22.82 21.01 17.30
C GLY A 707 22.05 21.48 18.55
N ALA A 708 21.18 20.63 19.13
CA ALA A 708 20.44 20.98 20.36
C ALA A 708 21.35 21.03 21.61
N ILE A 709 22.31 20.10 21.71
CA ILE A 709 23.33 20.00 22.77
C ILE A 709 24.20 21.26 22.82
N GLN A 710 24.58 21.82 21.66
CA GLN A 710 25.29 23.10 21.57
C GLN A 710 24.45 24.30 22.05
N ARG A 711 23.12 24.28 21.86
CA ARG A 711 22.21 25.33 22.36
C ARG A 711 21.87 25.16 23.84
N ARG A 712 21.89 23.92 24.35
CA ARG A 712 21.31 23.54 25.64
C ARG A 712 22.30 22.69 26.47
N PRO A 713 23.23 23.33 27.20
CA PRO A 713 24.31 22.64 27.91
C PRO A 713 23.85 21.71 29.05
N GLU A 714 22.61 21.87 29.55
CA GLU A 714 22.06 20.99 30.58
C GLU A 714 21.39 19.72 30.03
N LEU A 715 21.17 19.62 28.71
CA LEU A 715 20.66 18.41 28.06
C LEU A 715 21.82 17.41 27.87
N LYS A 716 21.66 16.20 28.43
CA LYS A 716 22.64 15.11 28.33
C LYS A 716 22.23 14.06 27.31
N LEU A 717 23.20 13.57 26.53
CA LEU A 717 23.01 12.54 25.50
C LEU A 717 23.85 11.31 25.83
N ILE A 718 23.21 10.15 25.83
CA ILE A 718 23.87 8.85 25.86
C ILE A 718 23.62 8.15 24.53
N VAL A 719 24.69 7.76 23.82
CA VAL A 719 24.60 6.97 22.59
C VAL A 719 25.07 5.56 22.90
N THR A 720 24.19 4.57 22.83
CA THR A 720 24.49 3.19 23.22
C THR A 720 24.55 2.24 22.02
N SER A 721 25.62 1.47 21.95
CA SER A 721 25.92 0.56 20.84
C SER A 721 26.34 -0.83 21.33
N ALA A 722 26.24 -1.81 20.44
CA ALA A 722 26.73 -3.17 20.61
C ALA A 722 27.89 -3.50 19.65
N THR A 723 28.37 -2.53 18.86
CA THR A 723 29.44 -2.70 17.85
C THR A 723 30.69 -1.89 18.20
N LEU A 724 31.81 -2.26 17.56
CA LEU A 724 33.14 -1.66 17.78
C LEU A 724 33.38 -0.35 17.02
N ASP A 725 32.43 0.12 16.20
CA ASP A 725 32.57 1.32 15.37
C ASP A 725 32.43 2.64 16.18
N ALA A 726 32.65 2.57 17.49
CA ALA A 726 32.54 3.67 18.44
C ALA A 726 33.51 4.82 18.17
N VAL A 727 34.57 4.60 17.37
CA VAL A 727 35.51 5.64 16.94
C VAL A 727 34.84 6.65 15.98
N LYS A 728 33.93 6.19 15.10
CA LYS A 728 33.14 7.10 14.25
C LYS A 728 32.12 7.90 15.06
N PHE A 729 31.42 7.24 15.98
CA PHE A 729 30.55 7.94 16.94
C PHE A 729 31.36 8.96 17.79
N SER A 730 32.56 8.55 18.21
CA SER A 730 33.71 9.31 18.71
C SER A 730 33.87 10.69 18.08
N SER A 731 34.55 10.64 16.93
CA SER A 731 34.87 11.78 16.08
C SER A 731 33.64 12.60 15.67
N TYR A 732 32.50 11.96 15.39
CA TYR A 732 31.27 12.68 15.05
C TYR A 732 30.72 13.52 16.21
N PHE A 733 30.78 13.04 17.45
CA PHE A 733 30.30 13.74 18.65
C PHE A 733 31.41 14.48 19.41
N PHE A 734 32.25 15.25 18.70
CA PHE A 734 33.30 16.11 19.30
C PHE A 734 34.29 15.33 20.20
N GLU A 735 34.73 14.15 19.74
CA GLU A 735 35.62 13.24 20.47
C GLU A 735 35.04 12.74 21.81
N ALA A 736 33.72 12.60 21.90
CA ALA A 736 33.01 12.18 23.12
C ALA A 736 33.60 10.89 23.75
N PRO A 737 33.67 10.80 25.10
CA PRO A 737 34.30 9.66 25.76
C PRO A 737 33.53 8.35 25.56
N ILE A 738 34.30 7.28 25.45
CA ILE A 738 33.82 5.92 25.19
C ILE A 738 33.86 5.11 26.50
N PHE A 739 32.69 4.76 27.02
CA PHE A 739 32.51 3.92 28.20
C PHE A 739 32.23 2.47 27.77
N THR A 740 33.15 1.55 28.03
CA THR A 740 33.02 0.15 27.61
C THR A 740 32.58 -0.74 28.77
N ILE A 741 31.37 -1.30 28.67
CA ILE A 741 30.86 -2.31 29.60
C ILE A 741 31.40 -3.69 29.19
N PRO A 742 32.26 -4.35 30.00
CA PRO A 742 32.74 -5.68 29.71
C PRO A 742 31.57 -6.66 29.72
N GLY A 743 31.52 -7.49 28.69
CA GLY A 743 30.38 -8.33 28.38
C GLY A 743 30.33 -9.65 29.16
N ARG A 744 29.55 -10.58 28.61
CA ARG A 744 29.38 -11.95 29.13
C ARG A 744 29.42 -13.00 28.02
N THR A 745 29.88 -12.65 26.81
CA THR A 745 30.14 -13.63 25.78
C THR A 745 31.16 -14.67 26.25
N PHE A 746 30.76 -15.93 26.10
CA PHE A 746 31.69 -17.04 26.02
C PHE A 746 32.32 -17.08 24.63
N PRO A 747 33.52 -17.65 24.45
CA PRO A 747 34.16 -17.76 23.15
C PRO A 747 33.29 -18.54 22.16
N VAL A 748 33.27 -18.09 20.90
CA VAL A 748 32.60 -18.75 19.78
C VAL A 748 33.64 -19.17 18.77
N GLU A 749 33.72 -20.46 18.48
CA GLU A 749 34.53 -20.99 17.39
C GLU A 749 33.88 -20.64 16.05
N VAL A 750 34.65 -20.10 15.10
CA VAL A 750 34.15 -19.67 13.79
C VAL A 750 34.74 -20.56 12.71
N LEU A 751 33.87 -21.27 11.99
CA LEU A 751 34.19 -22.21 10.93
C LEU A 751 33.73 -21.63 9.59
N TYR A 752 34.56 -21.74 8.55
CA TYR A 752 34.27 -21.27 7.20
C TYR A 752 34.26 -22.45 6.22
N THR A 753 33.48 -22.37 5.13
CA THR A 753 33.62 -23.33 4.03
C THR A 753 34.93 -23.11 3.27
N LYS A 754 35.46 -24.17 2.67
CA LYS A 754 36.67 -24.10 1.82
C LYS A 754 36.37 -23.46 0.47
N GLU A 755 35.18 -23.73 -0.06
CA GLU A 755 34.69 -23.30 -1.37
C GLU A 755 33.33 -22.59 -1.19
N PRO A 756 32.93 -21.71 -2.13
CA PRO A 756 31.64 -21.02 -2.08
C PRO A 756 30.50 -21.94 -2.51
N GLU A 757 29.50 -22.12 -1.64
CA GLU A 757 28.32 -22.95 -1.92
C GLU A 757 27.32 -22.19 -2.82
N THR A 758 26.99 -22.74 -3.99
CA THR A 758 25.98 -22.14 -4.91
C THR A 758 24.55 -22.32 -4.42
N ASP A 759 24.30 -23.35 -3.60
CA ASP A 759 23.03 -23.53 -2.90
C ASP A 759 23.16 -23.41 -1.37
N TYR A 760 23.27 -22.15 -0.92
CA TYR A 760 23.32 -21.84 0.52
C TYR A 760 22.11 -22.39 1.30
N LEU A 761 20.95 -22.58 0.65
CA LEU A 761 19.74 -23.07 1.31
C LEU A 761 19.88 -24.56 1.67
N ASP A 762 20.30 -25.40 0.72
CA ASP A 762 20.50 -26.82 1.02
C ASP A 762 21.75 -27.06 1.88
N ALA A 763 22.84 -26.32 1.64
CA ALA A 763 24.03 -26.35 2.51
C ALA A 763 23.69 -25.96 3.97
N SER A 764 22.77 -25.01 4.19
CA SER A 764 22.25 -24.70 5.53
C SER A 764 21.49 -25.87 6.16
N LEU A 765 20.68 -26.59 5.38
CA LEU A 765 19.94 -27.75 5.89
C LEU A 765 20.83 -28.96 6.15
N ILE A 766 21.84 -29.20 5.32
CA ILE A 766 22.82 -30.28 5.48
C ILE A 766 23.66 -30.03 6.74
N THR A 767 24.16 -28.81 6.94
CA THR A 767 24.94 -28.45 8.15
C THR A 767 24.10 -28.53 9.43
N VAL A 768 22.81 -28.13 9.39
CA VAL A 768 21.86 -28.34 10.52
C VAL A 768 21.72 -29.83 10.87
N MET A 769 21.55 -30.70 9.88
CA MET A 769 21.44 -32.14 10.11
C MET A 769 22.74 -32.74 10.65
N GLN A 770 23.90 -32.30 10.15
CA GLN A 770 25.21 -32.71 10.66
C GLN A 770 25.37 -32.31 12.13
N ILE A 771 25.14 -31.04 12.47
CA ILE A 771 25.21 -30.52 13.86
C ILE A 771 24.25 -31.28 14.78
N HIS A 772 23.05 -31.63 14.30
CA HIS A 772 22.09 -32.39 15.11
C HIS A 772 22.60 -33.79 15.48
N LEU A 773 23.29 -34.46 14.54
CA LEU A 773 23.77 -35.84 14.67
C LEU A 773 25.15 -35.96 15.36
N THR A 774 26.07 -35.02 15.15
CA THR A 774 27.48 -35.15 15.59
C THR A 774 27.89 -34.26 16.76
N GLU A 775 27.21 -33.14 17.00
CA GLU A 775 27.62 -32.15 18.00
C GLU A 775 26.81 -32.27 19.31
N PRO A 776 27.38 -31.95 20.49
CA PRO A 776 26.71 -32.08 21.79
C PRO A 776 25.41 -31.25 21.93
N PRO A 777 24.56 -31.51 22.94
CA PRO A 777 23.26 -30.87 23.08
C PRO A 777 23.36 -29.34 23.22
N GLY A 778 22.63 -28.64 22.36
CA GLY A 778 22.51 -27.18 22.32
C GLY A 778 21.67 -26.77 21.10
N ASP A 779 20.91 -25.67 21.23
CA ASP A 779 19.97 -25.26 20.19
C ASP A 779 20.68 -24.60 19.00
N ILE A 780 20.07 -24.72 17.82
CA ILE A 780 20.61 -24.22 16.55
C ILE A 780 19.81 -22.99 16.09
N LEU A 781 20.50 -21.92 15.68
CA LEU A 781 19.93 -20.77 14.99
C LEU A 781 20.44 -20.72 13.55
N VAL A 782 19.53 -20.73 12.57
CA VAL A 782 19.82 -20.64 11.14
C VAL A 782 19.34 -19.30 10.62
N PHE A 783 20.18 -18.56 9.90
CA PHE A 783 19.78 -17.32 9.23
C PHE A 783 19.37 -17.60 7.77
N LEU A 784 18.15 -17.25 7.37
CA LEU A 784 17.67 -17.29 5.98
C LEU A 784 17.04 -15.93 5.59
N THR A 785 16.90 -15.65 4.30
CA THR A 785 16.64 -14.26 3.85
C THR A 785 15.18 -13.85 3.86
N GLY A 786 14.23 -14.79 3.69
CA GLY A 786 12.80 -14.48 3.56
C GLY A 786 11.84 -15.60 3.93
N GLN A 787 10.54 -15.27 3.98
CA GLN A 787 9.48 -16.20 4.42
C GLN A 787 9.35 -17.44 3.52
N GLU A 788 9.48 -17.32 2.19
CA GLU A 788 9.33 -18.46 1.28
C GLU A 788 10.46 -19.49 1.49
N GLU A 789 11.72 -19.04 1.59
CA GLU A 789 12.85 -19.90 1.97
C GLU A 789 12.63 -20.58 3.33
N ILE A 790 12.13 -19.86 4.34
CA ILE A 790 11.94 -20.41 5.69
C ILE A 790 10.82 -21.46 5.71
N ASP A 791 9.67 -21.20 5.08
CA ASP A 791 8.56 -22.17 5.01
C ASP A 791 8.99 -23.44 4.24
N THR A 792 9.80 -23.32 3.18
CA THR A 792 10.36 -24.45 2.43
C THR A 792 11.48 -25.17 3.19
N ALA A 793 12.36 -24.45 3.90
CA ALA A 793 13.39 -25.04 4.74
C ALA A 793 12.79 -25.89 5.86
N CYS A 794 11.72 -25.42 6.50
CA CYS A 794 10.99 -26.20 7.51
C CYS A 794 10.34 -27.46 6.91
N GLU A 795 9.82 -27.38 5.69
CA GLU A 795 9.20 -28.50 4.97
C GLU A 795 10.24 -29.61 4.67
N ILE A 796 11.35 -29.25 4.01
CA ILE A 796 12.44 -30.18 3.66
C ILE A 796 13.11 -30.76 4.90
N LEU A 797 13.35 -29.95 5.95
CA LEU A 797 13.97 -30.43 7.19
C LEU A 797 13.06 -31.42 7.94
N TYR A 798 11.74 -31.19 7.94
CA TYR A 798 10.77 -32.11 8.54
C TYR A 798 10.69 -33.43 7.75
N GLU A 799 10.69 -33.38 6.42
CA GLU A 799 10.74 -34.57 5.56
C GLU A 799 12.02 -35.38 5.76
N ARG A 800 13.18 -34.73 5.82
CA ARG A 800 14.47 -35.37 6.14
C ARG A 800 14.45 -36.03 7.52
N MET A 801 13.98 -35.34 8.56
CA MET A 801 13.83 -35.94 9.90
C MET A 801 12.88 -37.14 9.91
N LYS A 802 11.76 -37.07 9.17
CA LYS A 802 10.81 -38.18 9.03
C LYS A 802 11.44 -39.40 8.34
N ALA A 803 12.40 -39.19 7.44
CA ALA A 803 13.14 -40.26 6.74
C ALA A 803 14.23 -40.92 7.59
N LEU A 804 14.88 -40.22 8.53
CA LEU A 804 15.90 -40.82 9.41
C LEU A 804 15.30 -41.73 10.51
N GLY A 805 14.01 -41.59 10.81
CA GLY A 805 13.28 -42.49 11.70
C GLY A 805 13.63 -42.36 13.20
N PRO A 806 13.15 -43.29 14.04
CA PRO A 806 13.08 -43.13 15.50
C PRO A 806 14.39 -43.36 16.26
N GLN A 807 15.53 -43.54 15.56
CA GLN A 807 16.85 -43.64 16.22
C GLN A 807 17.50 -42.28 16.48
N VAL A 808 16.98 -41.21 15.88
CA VAL A 808 17.50 -39.84 16.02
C VAL A 808 16.67 -39.07 17.06
N PRO A 809 17.30 -38.25 17.93
CA PRO A 809 16.58 -37.37 18.86
C PRO A 809 15.58 -36.43 18.15
N GLU A 810 14.52 -36.01 18.86
CA GLU A 810 13.50 -35.15 18.25
C GLU A 810 14.04 -33.75 17.94
N LEU A 811 13.74 -33.25 16.73
CA LEU A 811 14.16 -31.94 16.23
C LEU A 811 12.95 -30.98 16.14
N ILE A 812 12.88 -30.02 17.05
CA ILE A 812 11.78 -29.05 17.13
C ILE A 812 12.07 -27.86 16.23
N ILE A 813 11.48 -27.85 15.04
CA ILE A 813 11.68 -26.82 14.01
C ILE A 813 10.78 -25.61 14.28
N LEU A 814 11.34 -24.40 14.40
CA LEU A 814 10.62 -23.16 14.72
C LEU A 814 10.95 -22.04 13.71
N PRO A 815 10.03 -21.64 12.80
CA PRO A 815 10.26 -20.52 11.88
C PRO A 815 10.12 -19.15 12.56
N VAL A 816 10.90 -18.14 12.15
CA VAL A 816 10.84 -16.76 12.69
C VAL A 816 10.97 -15.69 11.59
N TYR A 817 9.85 -15.02 11.30
CA TYR A 817 9.77 -13.87 10.38
C TYR A 817 8.72 -12.84 10.81
N SER A 818 8.79 -11.63 10.26
CA SER A 818 8.05 -10.45 10.74
C SER A 818 6.53 -10.59 10.64
N ALA A 819 6.04 -11.33 9.65
CA ALA A 819 4.62 -11.60 9.43
C ALA A 819 4.05 -12.75 10.30
N LEU A 820 4.89 -13.43 11.09
CA LEU A 820 4.46 -14.57 11.91
C LEU A 820 3.59 -14.12 13.10
N PRO A 821 2.49 -14.83 13.44
CA PRO A 821 1.69 -14.53 14.63
C PRO A 821 2.52 -14.53 15.92
N SER A 822 2.28 -13.53 16.79
CA SER A 822 3.10 -13.35 17.99
C SER A 822 2.98 -14.48 19.02
N GLU A 823 1.93 -15.30 18.96
CA GLU A 823 1.84 -16.54 19.75
C GLU A 823 2.95 -17.53 19.34
N MET A 824 3.14 -17.76 18.03
CA MET A 824 4.22 -18.60 17.51
C MET A 824 5.60 -17.98 17.79
N GLN A 825 5.74 -16.66 17.62
CA GLN A 825 6.98 -15.94 17.98
C GLN A 825 7.32 -16.05 19.47
N THR A 826 6.35 -16.25 20.37
CA THR A 826 6.61 -16.41 21.81
C THR A 826 7.21 -17.78 22.13
N ARG A 827 6.92 -18.81 21.32
CA ARG A 827 7.34 -20.19 21.59
C ARG A 827 8.82 -20.46 21.35
N ILE A 828 9.54 -19.54 20.70
CA ILE A 828 11.00 -19.61 20.54
C ILE A 828 11.76 -19.43 21.88
N PHE A 829 11.10 -18.82 22.88
CA PHE A 829 11.63 -18.65 24.23
C PHE A 829 11.29 -19.83 25.16
N GLU A 830 10.53 -20.81 24.68
CA GLU A 830 10.27 -22.05 25.43
C GLU A 830 11.52 -22.94 25.38
N PRO A 831 11.97 -23.53 26.51
CA PRO A 831 13.09 -24.46 26.51
C PRO A 831 12.69 -25.78 25.85
N ALA A 832 13.62 -26.41 25.13
CA ALA A 832 13.40 -27.73 24.55
C ALA A 832 13.17 -28.79 25.65
N PRO A 833 12.21 -29.73 25.47
CA PRO A 833 12.10 -30.93 26.30
C PRO A 833 13.41 -31.70 26.40
N ALA A 834 13.66 -32.32 27.56
CA ALA A 834 14.90 -33.08 27.80
C ALA A 834 15.05 -34.22 26.77
N GLY A 835 16.19 -34.26 26.08
CA GLY A 835 16.47 -35.22 25.00
C GLY A 835 16.06 -34.77 23.60
N SER A 836 15.45 -33.58 23.44
CA SER A 836 15.18 -32.96 22.13
C SER A 836 16.08 -31.74 21.89
N ARG A 837 16.20 -31.31 20.62
CA ARG A 837 16.95 -30.10 20.21
C ARG A 837 16.02 -29.17 19.44
N LYS A 838 16.04 -27.85 19.68
CA LYS A 838 15.27 -26.90 18.85
C LYS A 838 16.14 -26.28 17.76
N VAL A 839 15.55 -26.10 16.58
CA VAL A 839 16.16 -25.42 15.42
C VAL A 839 15.30 -24.23 15.06
N ILE A 840 15.87 -23.04 15.20
CA ILE A 840 15.19 -21.79 14.94
C ILE A 840 15.65 -21.28 13.58
N ILE A 841 14.75 -21.26 12.60
CA ILE A 841 15.04 -20.81 11.24
C ILE A 841 14.51 -19.38 11.10
N ALA A 842 15.41 -18.40 11.10
CA ALA A 842 15.10 -17.00 11.34
C ALA A 842 15.59 -16.05 10.24
N THR A 843 14.90 -14.93 10.10
CA THR A 843 15.38 -13.73 9.41
C THR A 843 16.28 -12.88 10.32
N ASN A 844 16.81 -11.77 9.80
CA ASN A 844 17.60 -10.76 10.52
C ASN A 844 16.94 -10.19 11.80
N ILE A 845 15.68 -10.49 12.09
CA ILE A 845 15.02 -10.19 13.39
C ILE A 845 15.83 -10.78 14.56
N ALA A 846 16.41 -11.97 14.39
CA ALA A 846 17.25 -12.61 15.40
C ALA A 846 18.66 -11.98 15.54
N GLU A 847 19.08 -11.13 14.61
CA GLU A 847 20.45 -10.59 14.47
C GLU A 847 20.82 -9.57 15.54
N THR A 848 19.86 -8.75 16.00
CA THR A 848 20.06 -7.70 17.01
C THR A 848 19.16 -7.90 18.23
N SER A 849 17.86 -7.63 18.13
CA SER A 849 16.99 -7.32 19.29
C SER A 849 16.35 -8.52 20.02
N LEU A 850 16.52 -9.76 19.53
CA LEU A 850 16.00 -10.96 20.22
C LEU A 850 17.10 -11.68 21.04
N THR A 851 16.86 -11.87 22.34
CA THR A 851 17.64 -12.73 23.22
C THR A 851 16.92 -14.06 23.41
N ILE A 852 17.41 -15.09 22.72
CA ILE A 852 16.88 -16.45 22.79
C ILE A 852 17.89 -17.31 23.57
N ASP A 853 17.45 -17.83 24.72
CA ASP A 853 18.26 -18.71 25.57
C ASP A 853 18.52 -20.07 24.90
N GLY A 854 19.70 -20.64 25.18
CA GLY A 854 20.03 -22.03 24.85
C GLY A 854 20.60 -22.26 23.44
N ILE A 855 20.79 -21.20 22.64
CA ILE A 855 21.53 -21.31 21.37
C ILE A 855 23.01 -21.55 21.69
N TYR A 856 23.57 -22.58 21.05
CA TYR A 856 25.02 -22.90 21.05
C TYR A 856 25.59 -22.95 19.62
N TYR A 857 24.74 -23.20 18.62
CA TYR A 857 25.14 -23.35 17.22
C TYR A 857 24.48 -22.28 16.36
N VAL A 858 25.26 -21.62 15.51
CA VAL A 858 24.77 -20.67 14.50
C VAL A 858 25.18 -21.15 13.12
N VAL A 859 24.23 -21.17 12.19
CA VAL A 859 24.48 -21.38 10.74
C VAL A 859 24.16 -20.07 10.03
N ASP A 860 25.17 -19.49 9.38
CA ASP A 860 25.10 -18.22 8.67
C ASP A 860 25.51 -18.39 7.19
N PRO A 861 24.56 -18.33 6.24
CA PRO A 861 24.88 -18.33 4.81
C PRO A 861 25.41 -16.99 4.30
N GLY A 862 25.43 -15.92 5.11
CA GLY A 862 26.03 -14.64 4.72
C GLY A 862 25.10 -13.70 3.93
N PHE A 863 23.80 -13.99 3.85
CA PHE A 863 22.84 -13.19 3.07
C PHE A 863 21.77 -12.50 3.92
N VAL A 864 21.15 -11.47 3.33
CA VAL A 864 20.01 -10.71 3.88
C VAL A 864 19.20 -10.08 2.73
N LYS A 865 17.88 -9.97 2.89
CA LYS A 865 17.03 -9.17 2.00
C LYS A 865 16.97 -7.73 2.51
N GLN A 866 17.37 -6.78 1.66
CA GLN A 866 17.39 -5.34 1.95
C GLN A 866 16.46 -4.62 0.98
N ASN A 867 15.79 -3.57 1.46
CA ASN A 867 15.06 -2.69 0.57
C ASN A 867 16.03 -1.68 -0.06
N VAL A 868 15.85 -1.42 -1.35
CA VAL A 868 16.67 -0.56 -2.18
C VAL A 868 15.73 0.32 -2.99
N TYR A 869 15.66 1.59 -2.62
CA TYR A 869 15.01 2.62 -3.43
C TYR A 869 15.93 2.98 -4.60
N ASN A 870 15.41 2.89 -5.83
CA ASN A 870 16.06 3.44 -7.01
C ASN A 870 15.46 4.82 -7.32
N PRO A 871 16.19 5.93 -7.10
CA PRO A 871 15.67 7.28 -7.33
C PRO A 871 15.15 7.45 -8.76
N LYS A 872 15.92 7.02 -9.76
CA LYS A 872 15.61 7.22 -11.19
C LYS A 872 14.26 6.67 -11.62
N THR A 873 13.82 5.57 -11.01
CA THR A 873 12.55 4.90 -11.35
C THR A 873 11.50 5.05 -10.25
N GLY A 874 11.79 5.80 -9.17
CA GLY A 874 10.91 5.97 -8.02
C GLY A 874 10.45 4.66 -7.33
N MET A 875 11.15 3.54 -7.53
CA MET A 875 10.70 2.22 -7.07
C MET A 875 11.52 1.70 -5.89
N ASP A 876 10.82 1.15 -4.90
CA ASP A 876 11.38 0.29 -3.85
C ASP A 876 11.54 -1.16 -4.36
N SER A 877 12.73 -1.73 -4.20
CA SER A 877 13.05 -3.10 -4.61
C SER A 877 13.67 -3.90 -3.47
N LEU A 878 13.15 -5.11 -3.21
CA LEU A 878 13.63 -5.98 -2.13
C LEU A 878 14.67 -6.99 -2.66
N VAL A 879 15.95 -6.60 -2.60
CA VAL A 879 17.06 -7.33 -3.22
C VAL A 879 17.77 -8.24 -2.19
N VAL A 880 18.22 -9.43 -2.63
CA VAL A 880 19.13 -10.28 -1.83
C VAL A 880 20.54 -9.72 -1.92
N THR A 881 21.14 -9.44 -0.78
CA THR A 881 22.48 -8.84 -0.66
C THR A 881 23.35 -9.65 0.31
N PRO A 882 24.68 -9.67 0.12
CA PRO A 882 25.59 -10.18 1.14
C PRO A 882 25.55 -9.29 2.39
N ILE A 883 25.79 -9.87 3.56
CA ILE A 883 25.89 -9.11 4.82
C ILE A 883 27.23 -8.40 4.94
N SER A 884 27.27 -7.42 5.84
CA SER A 884 28.53 -6.83 6.31
C SER A 884 29.21 -7.69 7.39
N GLN A 885 30.53 -7.52 7.53
CA GLN A 885 31.34 -8.17 8.57
C GLN A 885 30.83 -7.87 9.99
N ALA A 886 30.35 -6.64 10.23
CA ALA A 886 29.70 -6.26 11.49
C ALA A 886 28.47 -7.13 11.80
N GLN A 887 27.58 -7.34 10.83
CA GLN A 887 26.41 -8.21 10.98
C GLN A 887 26.82 -9.68 11.16
N ALA A 888 27.77 -10.16 10.36
CA ALA A 888 28.32 -11.52 10.48
C ALA A 888 28.92 -11.78 11.88
N LYS A 889 29.48 -10.74 12.53
CA LYS A 889 29.95 -10.80 13.94
C LYS A 889 28.79 -10.82 14.94
N GLN A 890 27.72 -10.05 14.69
CA GLN A 890 26.51 -10.09 15.53
C GLN A 890 25.74 -11.41 15.45
N ARG A 891 25.70 -12.04 14.26
CA ARG A 891 25.17 -13.40 14.03
C ARG A 891 25.97 -14.44 14.81
N ALA A 892 27.29 -14.46 14.66
CA ALA A 892 28.17 -15.36 15.43
C ALA A 892 28.01 -15.16 16.96
N GLY A 893 27.91 -13.90 17.41
CA GLY A 893 27.68 -13.53 18.82
C GLY A 893 26.36 -14.04 19.42
N ARG A 894 25.44 -14.63 18.63
CA ARG A 894 24.23 -15.29 19.15
C ARG A 894 24.55 -16.59 19.88
N ALA A 895 25.58 -17.33 19.44
CA ALA A 895 26.02 -18.58 20.07
C ALA A 895 26.64 -18.36 21.46
N GLY A 896 27.50 -17.35 21.60
CA GLY A 896 28.29 -17.12 22.82
C GLY A 896 27.52 -16.59 24.03
N ARG A 897 26.18 -16.52 23.99
CA ARG A 897 25.35 -15.90 25.03
C ARG A 897 25.06 -16.77 26.24
N THR A 898 24.95 -18.09 26.04
CA THR A 898 24.56 -19.04 27.11
C THR A 898 25.76 -19.84 27.64
N GLY A 899 26.70 -20.14 26.75
CA GLY A 899 27.91 -20.92 26.97
C GLY A 899 28.81 -20.83 25.74
N PRO A 900 29.98 -21.49 25.72
CA PRO A 900 30.85 -21.53 24.55
C PRO A 900 30.15 -22.24 23.39
N GLY A 901 30.26 -21.72 22.17
CA GLY A 901 29.48 -22.19 21.02
C GLY A 901 30.24 -22.20 19.69
N LYS A 902 29.56 -22.59 18.61
CA LYS A 902 30.12 -22.67 17.25
C LYS A 902 29.29 -21.88 16.24
N CYS A 903 29.96 -21.23 15.30
CA CYS A 903 29.35 -20.51 14.18
C CYS A 903 29.90 -21.06 12.86
N TYR A 904 29.02 -21.68 12.06
CA TYR A 904 29.31 -22.22 10.74
C TYR A 904 28.92 -21.18 9.69
N ARG A 905 29.91 -20.69 8.94
CA ARG A 905 29.75 -19.71 7.87
C ARG A 905 29.85 -20.41 6.53
N LEU A 906 28.81 -20.33 5.70
CA LEU A 906 28.74 -21.04 4.41
C LEU A 906 29.42 -20.25 3.26
N TYR A 907 30.48 -19.51 3.62
CA TYR A 907 31.26 -18.66 2.75
C TYR A 907 32.74 -18.73 3.16
N THR A 908 33.63 -18.53 2.20
CA THR A 908 35.08 -18.62 2.44
C THR A 908 35.60 -17.45 3.27
N GLU A 909 36.72 -17.64 3.96
CA GLU A 909 37.35 -16.55 4.72
C GLU A 909 37.82 -15.40 3.80
N ARG A 910 38.20 -15.69 2.55
CA ARG A 910 38.51 -14.66 1.54
C ARG A 910 37.28 -13.81 1.23
N ALA A 911 36.14 -14.41 0.93
CA ALA A 911 34.90 -13.67 0.67
C ALA A 911 34.49 -12.80 1.87
N TYR A 912 34.67 -13.30 3.10
CA TYR A 912 34.43 -12.52 4.32
C TYR A 912 35.34 -11.28 4.45
N ARG A 913 36.62 -11.37 4.09
CA ARG A 913 37.57 -10.25 4.18
C ARG A 913 37.46 -9.29 3.00
N ASP A 914 37.32 -9.82 1.80
CA ASP A 914 37.58 -9.11 0.55
C ASP A 914 36.30 -8.73 -0.22
N GLU A 915 35.24 -9.56 -0.19
CA GLU A 915 33.95 -9.25 -0.86
C GLU A 915 32.98 -8.49 0.06
N MET A 916 32.89 -8.86 1.34
CA MET A 916 31.96 -8.24 2.28
C MET A 916 32.38 -6.81 2.68
N LEU A 917 31.38 -5.94 2.90
CA LEU A 917 31.57 -4.61 3.49
C LEU A 917 31.89 -4.73 5.00
N THR A 918 32.68 -3.81 5.54
CA THR A 918 33.06 -3.81 6.97
C THR A 918 31.84 -3.52 7.87
N THR A 919 31.09 -2.46 7.55
CA THR A 919 29.86 -2.03 8.21
C THR A 919 28.67 -2.09 7.23
N PRO A 920 27.43 -2.21 7.71
CA PRO A 920 26.27 -2.06 6.84
C PRO A 920 26.22 -0.64 6.29
N VAL A 921 25.78 -0.48 5.04
CA VAL A 921 25.41 0.83 4.48
C VAL A 921 24.25 1.40 5.33
N PRO A 922 24.23 2.68 5.72
CA PRO A 922 23.10 3.29 6.43
C PRO A 922 21.77 3.22 5.67
N GLU A 923 20.63 3.37 6.34
CA GLU A 923 19.34 3.46 5.64
C GLU A 923 19.19 4.76 4.84
N ILE A 924 19.76 5.87 5.31
CA ILE A 924 19.65 7.21 4.67
C ILE A 924 20.25 7.27 3.25
N GLN A 925 21.09 6.30 2.87
CA GLN A 925 21.70 6.21 1.54
C GLN A 925 20.95 5.25 0.58
N ARG A 926 19.86 4.59 1.01
CA ARG A 926 19.22 3.46 0.28
C ARG A 926 17.69 3.50 0.24
N MET A 927 17.06 4.52 0.83
CA MET A 927 15.60 4.63 1.03
C MET A 927 15.08 5.99 0.52
N ASP A 928 13.78 6.10 0.24
CA ASP A 928 13.15 7.39 -0.07
C ASP A 928 13.34 8.41 1.07
N LEU A 929 13.78 9.62 0.70
CA LEU A 929 14.04 10.74 1.60
C LEU A 929 12.93 11.80 1.58
N ALA A 930 11.89 11.68 0.75
CA ALA A 930 10.84 12.69 0.65
C ALA A 930 10.13 12.99 1.98
N ILE A 931 9.97 11.99 2.86
CA ILE A 931 9.40 12.22 4.20
C ILE A 931 10.38 12.91 5.17
N THR A 932 11.68 12.60 5.10
CA THR A 932 12.69 13.18 6.01
C THR A 932 13.12 14.58 5.57
N VAL A 933 13.23 14.84 4.27
CA VAL A 933 13.43 16.19 3.71
C VAL A 933 12.26 17.12 4.07
N LEU A 934 11.02 16.63 3.98
CA LEU A 934 9.83 17.38 4.42
C LEU A 934 9.89 17.71 5.92
N GLN A 935 10.35 16.78 6.75
CA GLN A 935 10.51 17.00 8.20
C GLN A 935 11.65 17.97 8.52
N LEU A 936 12.81 17.88 7.85
CA LEU A 936 13.93 18.80 8.03
C LEU A 936 13.54 20.24 7.66
N LYS A 937 12.91 20.45 6.49
CA LYS A 937 12.40 21.79 6.10
C LYS A 937 11.31 22.28 7.05
N ALA A 938 10.47 21.41 7.61
CA ALA A 938 9.48 21.78 8.64
C ALA A 938 10.10 22.20 9.98
N MET A 939 11.30 21.71 10.32
CA MET A 939 12.07 22.21 11.48
C MET A 939 12.71 23.58 11.22
N GLY A 940 12.83 24.00 9.96
CA GLY A 940 13.54 25.21 9.52
C GLY A 940 14.96 24.96 8.99
N ILE A 941 15.29 23.71 8.67
CA ILE A 941 16.56 23.33 8.05
C ILE A 941 16.37 23.36 6.54
N ASN A 942 16.89 24.42 5.93
CA ASN A 942 16.84 24.71 4.51
C ASN A 942 18.09 24.22 3.76
N ASP A 943 19.28 24.38 4.37
CA ASP A 943 20.55 23.85 3.86
C ASP A 943 20.63 22.37 4.27
N LEU A 944 20.40 21.51 3.29
CA LEU A 944 20.45 20.05 3.43
C LEU A 944 21.84 19.51 3.06
N LEU A 945 22.68 20.33 2.41
CA LEU A 945 23.99 19.95 1.92
C LEU A 945 25.06 20.14 3.01
N SER A 946 24.95 21.19 3.82
CA SER A 946 25.78 21.42 5.01
C SER A 946 25.13 20.93 6.31
N PHE A 947 24.09 20.10 6.24
CA PHE A 947 23.54 19.46 7.45
C PHE A 947 24.49 18.35 7.92
N ASP A 948 24.70 18.29 9.23
CA ASP A 948 25.70 17.46 9.92
C ASP A 948 25.28 15.98 9.99
N PHE A 949 25.19 15.32 8.83
CA PHE A 949 24.99 13.88 8.70
C PHE A 949 26.29 13.11 9.01
N MET A 950 26.18 12.00 9.74
CA MET A 950 27.33 11.12 10.02
C MET A 950 27.87 10.44 8.76
N ASP A 951 26.95 9.97 7.89
CA ASP A 951 27.24 9.60 6.51
C ASP A 951 26.16 10.28 5.65
N ALA A 952 26.56 11.20 4.78
CA ALA A 952 25.60 11.98 3.99
C ALA A 952 24.86 11.11 2.95
N PRO A 953 23.57 11.40 2.65
CA PRO A 953 22.89 10.81 1.49
C PRO A 953 23.50 11.29 0.16
N PRO A 954 23.35 10.52 -0.94
CA PRO A 954 23.67 11.01 -2.28
C PRO A 954 22.85 12.28 -2.62
N PRO A 955 23.46 13.31 -3.24
CA PRO A 955 22.75 14.54 -3.57
C PRO A 955 21.59 14.30 -4.55
N GLU A 956 21.71 13.31 -5.45
CA GLU A 956 20.65 12.85 -6.34
C GLU A 956 19.36 12.45 -5.59
N ALA A 957 19.49 11.71 -4.50
CA ALA A 957 18.35 11.28 -3.69
C ALA A 957 17.68 12.46 -2.97
N LEU A 958 18.45 13.49 -2.59
CA LEU A 958 17.90 14.74 -2.07
C LEU A 958 17.21 15.56 -3.16
N ILE A 959 17.79 15.68 -4.37
CA ILE A 959 17.19 16.39 -5.51
C ILE A 959 15.86 15.77 -5.89
N MET A 960 15.80 14.45 -6.06
CA MET A 960 14.55 13.77 -6.43
C MET A 960 13.50 13.79 -5.30
N ALA A 961 13.92 13.83 -4.04
CA ALA A 961 13.02 14.10 -2.91
C ALA A 961 12.47 15.54 -2.94
N LEU A 962 13.26 16.53 -3.35
CA LEU A 962 12.80 17.92 -3.55
C LEU A 962 11.84 18.05 -4.74
N GLU A 963 12.15 17.44 -5.90
CA GLU A 963 11.25 17.35 -7.07
C GLU A 963 9.91 16.72 -6.69
N GLN A 964 9.93 15.65 -5.89
CA GLN A 964 8.72 14.99 -5.39
C GLN A 964 7.89 15.88 -4.44
N LEU A 965 8.53 16.70 -3.61
CA LEU A 965 7.82 17.61 -2.70
C LEU A 965 7.32 18.88 -3.39
N HIS A 966 8.05 19.41 -4.38
CA HIS A 966 7.64 20.53 -5.22
C HIS A 966 6.45 20.16 -6.11
N SER A 967 6.51 19.04 -6.84
CA SER A 967 5.38 18.55 -7.64
C SER A 967 4.13 18.23 -6.80
N LEU A 968 4.30 17.84 -5.53
CA LEU A 968 3.18 17.72 -4.58
C LEU A 968 2.58 19.08 -4.15
N GLY A 969 3.28 20.20 -4.33
CA GLY A 969 2.90 21.53 -3.81
C GLY A 969 3.27 21.73 -2.34
N ALA A 970 4.14 20.88 -1.78
CA ALA A 970 4.67 21.02 -0.43
C ALA A 970 5.83 22.02 -0.37
N LEU A 971 6.55 22.21 -1.48
CA LEU A 971 7.54 23.26 -1.67
C LEU A 971 7.08 24.27 -2.72
N ASP A 972 7.59 25.50 -2.62
CA ASP A 972 7.48 26.55 -3.62
C ASP A 972 8.69 26.56 -4.58
N ASP A 973 8.67 27.47 -5.56
CA ASP A 973 9.72 27.61 -6.59
C ASP A 973 11.05 28.20 -6.06
N GLU A 974 11.07 28.66 -4.80
CA GLU A 974 12.29 29.01 -4.07
C GLU A 974 12.84 27.82 -3.23
N GLY A 975 12.14 26.69 -3.20
CA GLY A 975 12.49 25.52 -2.39
C GLY A 975 12.18 25.65 -0.90
N LEU A 976 11.37 26.63 -0.50
CA LEU A 976 10.87 26.83 0.85
C LEU A 976 9.55 26.05 1.07
N LEU A 977 9.08 25.99 2.32
CA LEU A 977 7.97 25.12 2.72
C LEU A 977 6.62 25.85 2.71
N THR A 978 5.72 25.43 1.82
CA THR A 978 4.39 26.07 1.66
C THR A 978 3.48 25.84 2.88
N ARG A 979 2.38 26.59 2.95
CA ARG A 979 1.30 26.36 3.94
C ARG A 979 0.69 24.95 3.84
N LEU A 980 0.70 24.35 2.66
CA LEU A 980 0.32 22.95 2.43
C LEU A 980 1.40 22.00 2.96
N GLY A 981 2.67 22.23 2.60
CA GLY A 981 3.80 21.43 3.08
C GLY A 981 3.94 21.40 4.60
N ARG A 982 3.77 22.56 5.26
CA ARG A 982 3.79 22.65 6.74
C ARG A 982 2.70 21.78 7.38
N ARG A 983 1.48 21.81 6.85
CA ARG A 983 0.37 20.92 7.29
C ARG A 983 0.66 19.44 6.98
N MET A 984 1.28 19.13 5.85
CA MET A 984 1.65 17.75 5.49
C MET A 984 2.69 17.16 6.45
N ALA A 985 3.69 17.95 6.86
CA ALA A 985 4.74 17.51 7.79
C ALA A 985 4.23 17.15 9.20
N GLU A 986 3.08 17.71 9.62
CA GLU A 986 2.45 17.40 10.90
C GLU A 986 1.83 15.99 10.93
N PHE A 987 1.51 15.39 9.77
CA PHE A 987 0.95 14.05 9.67
C PHE A 987 2.04 12.95 9.65
N PRO A 988 1.84 11.81 10.34
CA PRO A 988 2.81 10.72 10.39
C PRO A 988 2.60 9.75 9.22
N LEU A 989 2.69 10.27 7.99
CA LEU A 989 2.31 9.61 6.73
C LEU A 989 3.29 9.97 5.60
N SER A 990 3.23 9.26 4.46
CA SER A 990 3.97 9.69 3.27
C SER A 990 3.39 11.02 2.75
N PRO A 991 4.20 11.88 2.07
CA PRO A 991 3.72 13.16 1.55
C PRO A 991 2.48 13.03 0.63
N GLN A 992 2.41 11.99 -0.21
CA GLN A 992 1.26 11.69 -1.06
C GLN A 992 -0.04 11.45 -0.24
N LEU A 993 0.04 10.64 0.83
CA LEU A 993 -1.08 10.40 1.75
C LEU A 993 -1.44 11.64 2.58
N GLY A 994 -0.47 12.51 2.88
CA GLY A 994 -0.69 13.80 3.52
C GLY A 994 -1.47 14.77 2.64
N LYS A 995 -1.06 14.93 1.37
CA LYS A 995 -1.79 15.74 0.36
C LYS A 995 -3.22 15.20 0.17
N LEU A 996 -3.37 13.88 0.07
CA LEU A 996 -4.65 13.18 -0.04
C LEU A 996 -5.61 13.52 1.11
N LEU A 997 -5.16 13.44 2.37
CA LEU A 997 -5.98 13.82 3.52
C LEU A 997 -6.41 15.29 3.46
N ILE A 998 -5.50 16.21 3.17
CA ILE A 998 -5.79 17.64 3.16
C ILE A 998 -6.76 18.00 2.02
N MET A 999 -6.56 17.46 0.81
CA MET A 999 -7.48 17.67 -0.31
C MET A 999 -8.86 17.05 -0.06
N SER A 1000 -8.96 15.95 0.71
CA SER A 1000 -10.26 15.36 1.07
C SER A 1000 -11.16 16.27 1.91
N VAL A 1001 -10.58 17.25 2.61
CA VAL A 1001 -11.33 18.30 3.32
C VAL A 1001 -11.90 19.32 2.31
N HIS A 1002 -11.08 19.76 1.35
CA HIS A 1002 -11.52 20.66 0.27
C HIS A 1002 -12.59 20.04 -0.64
N LEU A 1003 -12.52 18.72 -0.88
CA LEU A 1003 -13.52 17.95 -1.66
C LEU A 1003 -14.68 17.40 -0.81
N ALA A 1004 -14.72 17.68 0.50
CA ALA A 1004 -15.74 17.22 1.44
C ALA A 1004 -16.01 15.69 1.40
N CYS A 1005 -14.94 14.88 1.36
CA CYS A 1005 -14.96 13.42 1.31
C CYS A 1005 -14.00 12.78 2.33
N SER A 1006 -13.87 13.44 3.48
CA SER A 1006 -12.80 13.20 4.44
C SER A 1006 -13.01 11.97 5.35
N ASP A 1007 -14.24 11.56 5.70
CA ASP A 1007 -14.43 10.34 6.51
C ASP A 1007 -14.02 9.07 5.75
N GLU A 1008 -14.33 9.04 4.45
CA GLU A 1008 -13.98 7.97 3.53
C GLU A 1008 -12.47 7.92 3.30
N ILE A 1009 -11.85 9.05 2.97
CA ILE A 1009 -10.40 9.14 2.73
C ILE A 1009 -9.61 8.89 4.01
N LEU A 1010 -10.00 9.43 5.16
CA LEU A 1010 -9.41 9.13 6.47
C LEU A 1010 -9.43 7.62 6.76
N THR A 1011 -10.53 6.95 6.41
CA THR A 1011 -10.66 5.50 6.55
C THR A 1011 -9.78 4.73 5.56
N ILE A 1012 -9.70 5.15 4.30
CA ILE A 1012 -8.84 4.56 3.26
C ILE A 1012 -7.35 4.70 3.64
N VAL A 1013 -6.89 5.90 3.96
CA VAL A 1013 -5.50 6.18 4.39
C VAL A 1013 -5.13 5.37 5.64
N SER A 1014 -6.09 5.16 6.54
CA SER A 1014 -5.89 4.31 7.73
C SER A 1014 -5.80 2.83 7.42
N MET A 1015 -6.38 2.36 6.31
CA MET A 1015 -6.27 0.98 5.83
C MET A 1015 -4.98 0.76 5.04
N LEU A 1016 -4.57 1.73 4.20
CA LEU A 1016 -3.28 1.72 3.49
C LEU A 1016 -2.07 1.74 4.45
N SER A 1017 -2.19 2.47 5.57
CA SER A 1017 -1.14 2.58 6.60
C SER A 1017 -0.85 1.28 7.39
N VAL A 1018 -1.46 0.15 7.00
CA VAL A 1018 -1.35 -1.16 7.66
C VAL A 1018 -1.18 -2.26 6.61
N GLN A 1019 -0.46 -3.32 6.98
CA GLN A 1019 -0.23 -4.50 6.15
C GLN A 1019 -1.53 -5.13 5.63
N ASN A 1020 -1.43 -5.87 4.52
CA ASN A 1020 -2.50 -6.59 3.84
C ASN A 1020 -3.60 -7.16 4.78
N VAL A 1021 -4.82 -6.65 4.61
CA VAL A 1021 -6.00 -6.92 5.46
C VAL A 1021 -6.59 -8.32 5.23
N PHE A 1022 -6.50 -8.82 3.99
CA PHE A 1022 -6.98 -10.15 3.59
C PHE A 1022 -6.01 -11.26 4.02
N TYR A 1023 -6.54 -12.43 4.38
CA TYR A 1023 -5.79 -13.64 4.68
C TYR A 1023 -6.15 -14.75 3.69
N ARG A 1024 -5.18 -15.28 2.93
CA ARG A 1024 -5.40 -16.27 1.88
C ARG A 1024 -4.69 -17.60 2.20
N PRO A 1025 -5.24 -18.44 3.11
CA PRO A 1025 -4.64 -19.74 3.45
C PRO A 1025 -4.64 -20.68 2.23
N LYS A 1026 -3.56 -21.46 2.05
CA LYS A 1026 -3.33 -22.30 0.86
C LYS A 1026 -4.45 -23.33 0.60
N ASP A 1027 -5.14 -23.74 1.66
CA ASP A 1027 -6.09 -24.87 1.65
C ASP A 1027 -7.55 -24.40 1.48
N LYS A 1028 -7.79 -23.08 1.54
CA LYS A 1028 -9.12 -22.46 1.39
C LYS A 1028 -9.11 -21.23 0.47
N GLN A 1029 -8.17 -21.16 -0.47
CA GLN A 1029 -8.02 -20.02 -1.40
C GLN A 1029 -9.35 -19.68 -2.08
N ASN A 1030 -10.00 -20.65 -2.72
CA ASN A 1030 -11.28 -20.44 -3.41
C ASN A 1030 -12.38 -19.87 -2.50
N MET A 1031 -12.43 -20.25 -1.21
CA MET A 1031 -13.38 -19.69 -0.25
C MET A 1031 -13.03 -18.25 0.16
N ALA A 1032 -11.74 -17.96 0.36
CA ALA A 1032 -11.25 -16.62 0.67
C ALA A 1032 -11.48 -15.66 -0.50
N ASP A 1033 -11.24 -16.12 -1.73
CA ASP A 1033 -11.42 -15.36 -2.96
C ASP A 1033 -12.92 -15.12 -3.24
N GLN A 1034 -13.78 -16.13 -3.04
CA GLN A 1034 -15.24 -15.96 -3.06
C GLN A 1034 -15.76 -14.98 -1.99
N LYS A 1035 -15.15 -14.95 -0.79
CA LYS A 1035 -15.49 -13.97 0.25
C LYS A 1035 -15.00 -12.58 -0.11
N LYS A 1036 -13.79 -12.43 -0.64
CA LYS A 1036 -13.24 -11.17 -1.13
C LYS A 1036 -14.07 -10.57 -2.27
N ALA A 1037 -14.50 -11.39 -3.22
CA ALA A 1037 -15.35 -10.97 -4.34
C ALA A 1037 -16.68 -10.29 -3.92
N LYS A 1038 -17.15 -10.49 -2.67
CA LYS A 1038 -18.33 -9.80 -2.12
C LYS A 1038 -18.05 -8.38 -1.63
N PHE A 1039 -16.79 -7.99 -1.48
CA PHE A 1039 -16.37 -6.65 -1.08
C PHE A 1039 -15.78 -5.85 -2.24
N ASN A 1040 -15.27 -6.53 -3.29
CA ASN A 1040 -14.73 -5.90 -4.49
C ASN A 1040 -15.69 -4.84 -5.06
N GLN A 1041 -15.26 -3.59 -5.07
CA GLN A 1041 -15.93 -2.49 -5.76
C GLN A 1041 -15.40 -2.41 -7.19
N ALA A 1042 -16.25 -2.02 -8.15
CA ALA A 1042 -15.92 -2.05 -9.57
C ALA A 1042 -14.99 -0.90 -10.00
N GLU A 1043 -14.84 0.10 -9.12
CA GLU A 1043 -14.13 1.37 -9.29
C GLU A 1043 -12.70 1.32 -8.72
N GLY A 1044 -12.39 0.40 -7.79
CA GLY A 1044 -11.03 0.21 -7.27
C GLY A 1044 -10.85 -0.52 -5.94
N ASP A 1045 -9.59 -0.84 -5.64
CA ASP A 1045 -9.15 -1.48 -4.39
C ASP A 1045 -9.30 -0.56 -3.17
N HIS A 1046 -9.03 0.74 -3.30
CA HIS A 1046 -9.23 1.72 -2.21
C HIS A 1046 -10.65 1.69 -1.66
N LEU A 1047 -11.64 1.61 -2.55
CA LEU A 1047 -13.06 1.54 -2.22
C LEU A 1047 -13.46 0.13 -1.71
N THR A 1048 -12.78 -0.91 -2.17
CA THR A 1048 -12.87 -2.27 -1.62
C THR A 1048 -12.40 -2.33 -0.16
N LEU A 1049 -11.31 -1.64 0.20
CA LEU A 1049 -10.84 -1.52 1.59
C LEU A 1049 -11.85 -0.74 2.45
N LEU A 1050 -12.41 0.36 1.93
CA LEU A 1050 -13.48 1.12 2.60
C LEU A 1050 -14.72 0.24 2.85
N ALA A 1051 -15.15 -0.55 1.87
CA ALA A 1051 -16.28 -1.47 1.99
C ALA A 1051 -16.03 -2.56 3.05
N VAL A 1052 -14.82 -3.11 3.16
CA VAL A 1052 -14.43 -4.05 4.22
C VAL A 1052 -14.50 -3.38 5.60
N TYR A 1053 -13.94 -2.18 5.76
CA TYR A 1053 -13.95 -1.47 7.05
C TYR A 1053 -15.37 -1.10 7.48
N ASN A 1054 -16.20 -0.58 6.58
CA ASN A 1054 -17.59 -0.24 6.87
C ASN A 1054 -18.44 -1.48 7.17
N SER A 1055 -18.21 -2.60 6.50
CA SER A 1055 -18.88 -3.87 6.83
C SER A 1055 -18.50 -4.38 8.23
N TRP A 1056 -17.25 -4.17 8.65
CA TRP A 1056 -16.77 -4.51 10.00
C TRP A 1056 -17.31 -3.57 11.09
N LYS A 1057 -17.37 -2.26 10.81
CA LYS A 1057 -17.99 -1.20 11.62
C LYS A 1057 -19.47 -1.52 11.89
N ASN A 1058 -20.22 -1.85 10.83
CA ASN A 1058 -21.62 -2.29 10.91
C ASN A 1058 -21.79 -3.60 11.70
N SER A 1059 -20.82 -4.52 11.58
CA SER A 1059 -20.74 -5.77 12.36
C SER A 1059 -20.23 -5.57 13.80
N LYS A 1060 -20.28 -4.34 14.33
CA LYS A 1060 -19.88 -3.96 15.70
C LYS A 1060 -18.48 -4.44 16.11
N PHE A 1061 -17.55 -4.41 15.15
CA PHE A 1061 -16.15 -4.84 15.34
C PHE A 1061 -15.98 -6.30 15.78
N SER A 1062 -16.92 -7.19 15.41
CA SER A 1062 -16.94 -8.61 15.79
C SER A 1062 -15.71 -9.40 15.29
N SER A 1063 -15.18 -10.30 16.13
CA SER A 1063 -14.09 -11.22 15.79
C SER A 1063 -14.54 -12.40 14.92
N ALA A 1064 -15.76 -12.92 15.13
CA ALA A 1064 -16.32 -13.99 14.31
C ALA A 1064 -16.47 -13.54 12.85
N TRP A 1065 -16.98 -12.32 12.62
CA TRP A 1065 -17.13 -11.76 11.28
C TRP A 1065 -15.79 -11.65 10.53
N CYS A 1066 -14.69 -11.33 11.22
CA CYS A 1066 -13.36 -11.31 10.60
C CYS A 1066 -12.91 -12.72 10.19
N TYR A 1067 -13.10 -13.73 11.04
CA TYR A 1067 -12.75 -15.11 10.75
C TYR A 1067 -13.57 -15.66 9.57
N ASP A 1068 -14.89 -15.45 9.58
CA ASP A 1068 -15.81 -15.94 8.56
C ASP A 1068 -15.53 -15.34 7.17
N ASN A 1069 -14.94 -14.14 7.09
CA ASN A 1069 -14.62 -13.46 5.84
C ASN A 1069 -13.12 -13.46 5.50
N PHE A 1070 -12.31 -14.23 6.22
CA PHE A 1070 -10.85 -14.33 6.04
C PHE A 1070 -10.11 -12.98 6.13
N VAL A 1071 -10.49 -12.15 7.11
CA VAL A 1071 -9.92 -10.82 7.36
C VAL A 1071 -9.14 -10.81 8.69
N GLN A 1072 -7.99 -10.14 8.71
CA GLN A 1072 -7.13 -10.09 9.90
C GLN A 1072 -7.63 -9.07 10.94
N MET A 1073 -8.20 -9.56 12.05
CA MET A 1073 -8.70 -8.75 13.17
C MET A 1073 -7.64 -7.82 13.79
N ARG A 1074 -6.38 -8.28 13.94
CA ARG A 1074 -5.28 -7.44 14.49
C ARG A 1074 -5.01 -6.23 13.59
N THR A 1075 -5.03 -6.45 12.29
CA THR A 1075 -4.83 -5.46 11.23
C THR A 1075 -5.95 -4.42 11.21
N LEU A 1076 -7.21 -4.86 11.25
CA LEU A 1076 -8.38 -3.97 11.32
C LEU A 1076 -8.43 -3.13 12.60
N LYS A 1077 -8.06 -3.69 13.76
CA LYS A 1077 -7.91 -2.90 15.00
C LYS A 1077 -6.84 -1.84 14.86
N ARG A 1078 -5.66 -2.19 14.36
CA ARG A 1078 -4.60 -1.21 14.10
C ARG A 1078 -5.06 -0.12 13.12
N ALA A 1079 -5.81 -0.46 12.06
CA ALA A 1079 -6.38 0.54 11.15
C ALA A 1079 -7.40 1.45 11.86
N GLN A 1080 -8.24 0.93 12.77
CA GLN A 1080 -9.09 1.76 13.62
C GLN A 1080 -8.29 2.71 14.52
N ASP A 1081 -7.18 2.25 15.10
CA ASP A 1081 -6.36 3.06 16.01
C ASP A 1081 -5.54 4.13 15.25
N VAL A 1082 -5.05 3.81 14.05
CA VAL A 1082 -4.54 4.79 13.06
C VAL A 1082 -5.61 5.85 12.78
N ARG A 1083 -6.85 5.43 12.46
CA ARG A 1083 -7.96 6.33 12.14
C ARG A 1083 -8.33 7.26 13.31
N LYS A 1084 -8.24 6.78 14.55
CA LYS A 1084 -8.42 7.60 15.76
C LYS A 1084 -7.30 8.65 15.90
N GLN A 1085 -6.03 8.25 15.71
CA GLN A 1085 -4.92 9.19 15.84
C GLN A 1085 -4.95 10.26 14.74
N LEU A 1086 -5.26 9.88 13.50
CA LEU A 1086 -5.38 10.82 12.39
C LEU A 1086 -6.55 11.80 12.59
N LEU A 1087 -7.71 11.34 13.09
CA LEU A 1087 -8.82 12.22 13.46
C LEU A 1087 -8.41 13.22 14.55
N GLY A 1088 -7.78 12.75 15.63
CA GLY A 1088 -7.23 13.62 16.69
C GLY A 1088 -6.04 14.50 16.26
N ILE A 1089 -5.53 14.35 15.04
CA ILE A 1089 -4.65 15.32 14.40
C ILE A 1089 -5.52 16.35 13.67
N MET A 1090 -6.42 15.91 12.78
CA MET A 1090 -7.35 16.78 12.03
C MET A 1090 -8.12 17.75 12.93
N ASP A 1091 -8.67 17.28 14.06
CA ASP A 1091 -9.38 18.09 15.06
C ASP A 1091 -8.49 19.24 15.59
N ARG A 1092 -7.21 18.96 15.88
CA ARG A 1092 -6.26 19.97 16.41
C ARG A 1092 -5.88 21.03 15.38
N HIS A 1093 -5.85 20.67 14.09
CA HIS A 1093 -5.56 21.60 12.99
C HIS A 1093 -6.82 22.23 12.37
N LYS A 1094 -8.00 22.03 13.00
CA LYS A 1094 -9.32 22.54 12.57
C LYS A 1094 -9.66 22.14 11.12
N LEU A 1095 -9.54 20.86 10.83
CA LEU A 1095 -9.93 20.26 9.55
C LEU A 1095 -11.26 19.52 9.71
N ASP A 1096 -12.34 20.09 9.16
CA ASP A 1096 -13.70 19.58 9.35
C ASP A 1096 -13.89 18.20 8.71
N VAL A 1097 -14.36 17.22 9.51
CA VAL A 1097 -14.56 15.84 9.05
C VAL A 1097 -15.97 15.65 8.48
N VAL A 1098 -16.11 15.85 7.17
CA VAL A 1098 -17.34 15.62 6.38
C VAL A 1098 -17.24 14.28 5.63
N SER A 1099 -18.38 13.57 5.52
CA SER A 1099 -18.56 12.33 4.75
C SER A 1099 -19.27 12.64 3.42
N CYS A 1100 -18.94 11.90 2.35
CA CYS A 1100 -19.49 12.11 1.00
C CYS A 1100 -20.58 11.12 0.55
N ASP A 1101 -21.24 10.43 1.49
CA ASP A 1101 -22.38 9.51 1.30
C ASP A 1101 -22.16 8.43 0.21
N LYS A 1102 -22.48 8.76 -1.05
CA LYS A 1102 -22.43 7.88 -2.23
C LYS A 1102 -21.64 8.48 -3.39
N ASN A 1103 -21.06 9.68 -3.25
CA ASN A 1103 -20.38 10.36 -4.35
C ASN A 1103 -18.93 9.87 -4.47
N ILE A 1104 -18.79 8.64 -4.97
CA ILE A 1104 -17.52 7.92 -5.17
C ILE A 1104 -16.53 8.73 -6.03
N ALA A 1105 -17.01 9.51 -6.99
CA ALA A 1105 -16.18 10.34 -7.86
C ALA A 1105 -15.37 11.39 -7.07
N ARG A 1106 -15.88 11.93 -5.95
CA ARG A 1106 -15.10 12.83 -5.08
C ARG A 1106 -13.93 12.11 -4.40
N VAL A 1107 -14.15 10.86 -3.98
CA VAL A 1107 -13.12 9.99 -3.39
C VAL A 1107 -12.05 9.65 -4.44
N GLN A 1108 -12.44 9.34 -5.66
CA GLN A 1108 -11.51 9.08 -6.78
C GLN A 1108 -10.70 10.32 -7.14
N ARG A 1109 -11.34 11.50 -7.27
CA ARG A 1109 -10.67 12.79 -7.50
C ARG A 1109 -9.67 13.13 -6.39
N ALA A 1110 -10.03 12.90 -5.12
CA ALA A 1110 -9.11 13.05 -4.00
C ALA A 1110 -7.88 12.14 -4.17
N ILE A 1111 -8.09 10.85 -4.47
CA ILE A 1111 -7.00 9.88 -4.72
C ILE A 1111 -6.09 10.36 -5.87
N CYS A 1112 -6.63 10.84 -6.98
CA CYS A 1112 -5.85 11.45 -8.07
C CYS A 1112 -4.98 12.60 -7.57
N SER A 1113 -5.52 13.52 -6.78
CA SER A 1113 -4.76 14.69 -6.29
C SER A 1113 -3.54 14.34 -5.43
N GLY A 1114 -3.54 13.19 -4.75
CA GLY A 1114 -2.41 12.69 -3.95
C GLY A 1114 -1.43 11.80 -4.72
N PHE A 1115 -1.92 11.07 -5.72
CA PHE A 1115 -1.19 10.00 -6.43
C PHE A 1115 -1.07 10.23 -7.95
N PHE A 1116 -1.19 11.46 -8.44
CA PHE A 1116 -1.09 11.80 -9.88
C PHE A 1116 0.23 11.34 -10.53
N ARG A 1117 1.36 11.35 -9.80
CA ARG A 1117 2.65 10.78 -10.25
C ARG A 1117 2.57 9.24 -10.42
N ASN A 1118 1.75 8.58 -9.62
CA ASN A 1118 1.56 7.12 -9.59
C ASN A 1118 0.40 6.71 -10.52
N ALA A 1119 0.45 7.19 -11.77
CA ALA A 1119 -0.55 6.93 -12.80
C ALA A 1119 0.01 6.06 -13.93
N ALA A 1120 -0.83 5.21 -14.51
CA ALA A 1120 -0.48 4.34 -15.64
C ALA A 1120 -1.61 4.30 -16.69
N LYS A 1121 -1.21 4.25 -17.96
CA LYS A 1121 -2.09 4.05 -19.12
C LYS A 1121 -1.93 2.62 -19.65
N LYS A 1122 -3.03 1.99 -20.06
CA LYS A 1122 -3.06 0.66 -20.67
C LYS A 1122 -2.41 0.69 -22.05
N ASP A 1123 -1.50 -0.25 -22.28
CA ASP A 1123 -0.89 -0.50 -23.59
C ASP A 1123 -1.59 -1.72 -24.23
N PRO A 1124 -2.12 -1.63 -25.46
CA PRO A 1124 -2.79 -2.75 -26.13
C PRO A 1124 -1.93 -4.01 -26.34
N GLN A 1125 -0.60 -3.89 -26.31
CA GLN A 1125 0.35 -4.99 -26.53
C GLN A 1125 1.04 -5.44 -25.23
N GLU A 1126 1.60 -4.52 -24.44
CA GLU A 1126 2.53 -4.88 -23.35
C GLU A 1126 1.88 -4.96 -21.95
N GLY A 1127 0.72 -4.35 -21.73
CA GLY A 1127 -0.01 -4.36 -20.45
C GLY A 1127 -0.45 -2.96 -20.00
N TYR A 1128 0.31 -2.34 -19.11
CA TYR A 1128 0.20 -0.92 -18.78
C TYR A 1128 1.60 -0.29 -18.81
N ARG A 1129 1.69 1.00 -19.13
CA ARG A 1129 2.90 1.82 -18.97
C ARG A 1129 2.70 2.87 -17.88
N THR A 1130 3.69 3.11 -17.04
CA THR A 1130 3.71 4.31 -16.16
C THR A 1130 3.79 5.58 -17.01
N LEU A 1131 3.05 6.64 -16.63
CA LEU A 1131 3.09 7.91 -17.38
C LEU A 1131 4.43 8.63 -17.27
N VAL A 1132 5.13 8.45 -16.14
CA VAL A 1132 6.32 9.23 -15.76
C VAL A 1132 7.61 8.66 -16.36
N ASP A 1133 7.69 7.32 -16.46
CA ASP A 1133 8.94 6.60 -16.80
C ASP A 1133 8.75 5.59 -17.95
N GLY A 1134 7.52 5.41 -18.46
CA GLY A 1134 7.20 4.51 -19.59
C GLY A 1134 7.30 3.00 -19.30
N GLN A 1135 7.52 2.62 -18.04
CA GLN A 1135 7.84 1.25 -17.62
C GLN A 1135 6.63 0.31 -17.68
N VAL A 1136 6.86 -0.94 -18.07
CA VAL A 1136 5.81 -1.94 -18.34
C VAL A 1136 5.37 -2.65 -17.06
N VAL A 1137 4.25 -2.18 -16.50
CA VAL A 1137 3.71 -2.62 -15.21
C VAL A 1137 2.42 -3.42 -15.37
N TYR A 1138 2.13 -4.30 -14.41
CA TYR A 1138 0.95 -5.17 -14.41
C TYR A 1138 0.08 -4.96 -13.17
N ILE A 1139 -1.24 -5.17 -13.28
CA ILE A 1139 -2.11 -5.19 -12.08
C ILE A 1139 -1.80 -6.45 -11.26
N HIS A 1140 -1.54 -6.30 -9.96
CA HIS A 1140 -1.28 -7.45 -9.08
C HIS A 1140 -2.50 -8.40 -9.00
N PRO A 1141 -2.32 -9.74 -9.07
CA PRO A 1141 -3.44 -10.69 -9.03
C PRO A 1141 -4.32 -10.68 -7.77
N SER A 1142 -3.96 -9.92 -6.72
CA SER A 1142 -4.83 -9.69 -5.57
C SER A 1142 -5.73 -8.46 -5.69
N SER A 1143 -5.65 -7.69 -6.77
CA SER A 1143 -6.51 -6.52 -7.01
C SER A 1143 -7.92 -6.93 -7.41
N ALA A 1144 -8.93 -6.16 -6.98
CA ALA A 1144 -10.29 -6.26 -7.50
C ALA A 1144 -10.36 -5.98 -9.01
N LEU A 1145 -9.44 -5.16 -9.54
CA LEU A 1145 -9.35 -4.80 -10.96
C LEU A 1145 -8.53 -5.80 -11.79
N PHE A 1146 -8.05 -6.93 -11.25
CA PHE A 1146 -7.30 -7.92 -12.06
C PHE A 1146 -8.12 -8.45 -13.25
N ASN A 1147 -9.43 -8.67 -13.06
CA ASN A 1147 -10.34 -9.14 -14.11
C ASN A 1147 -10.97 -8.01 -14.96
N ARG A 1148 -10.82 -6.74 -14.57
CA ARG A 1148 -11.39 -5.57 -15.27
C ARG A 1148 -10.26 -4.61 -15.61
N GLN A 1149 -9.86 -4.58 -16.87
CA GLN A 1149 -8.75 -3.75 -17.34
C GLN A 1149 -9.23 -2.41 -17.93
N PRO A 1150 -9.42 -1.35 -17.12
CA PRO A 1150 -9.66 0.01 -17.62
C PRO A 1150 -8.46 0.54 -18.43
N GLU A 1151 -8.62 1.64 -19.14
CA GLU A 1151 -7.52 2.28 -19.85
C GLU A 1151 -6.61 3.10 -18.92
N TRP A 1152 -7.17 3.87 -17.98
CA TRP A 1152 -6.42 4.73 -17.07
C TRP A 1152 -6.58 4.30 -15.61
N VAL A 1153 -5.45 4.19 -14.90
CA VAL A 1153 -5.42 3.82 -13.48
C VAL A 1153 -4.44 4.67 -12.68
N VAL A 1154 -4.75 4.80 -11.39
CA VAL A 1154 -3.82 5.25 -10.36
C VAL A 1154 -3.58 4.09 -9.38
N TYR A 1155 -2.34 3.93 -8.93
CA TYR A 1155 -1.89 2.87 -8.02
C TYR A 1155 -1.24 3.45 -6.76
N HIS A 1156 -1.19 2.67 -5.68
CA HIS A 1156 -0.52 3.10 -4.45
C HIS A 1156 0.99 2.86 -4.51
N GLU A 1157 1.40 1.61 -4.69
CA GLU A 1157 2.79 1.17 -4.78
C GLU A 1157 3.00 0.29 -6.03
N VAL A 1158 4.20 0.37 -6.64
CA VAL A 1158 4.70 -0.66 -7.58
C VAL A 1158 5.68 -1.53 -6.81
N VAL A 1159 5.55 -2.84 -6.93
CA VAL A 1159 6.47 -3.79 -6.30
C VAL A 1159 7.08 -4.70 -7.35
N LEU A 1160 8.40 -4.61 -7.49
CA LEU A 1160 9.19 -5.52 -8.33
C LEU A 1160 9.24 -6.91 -7.68
N THR A 1161 8.90 -7.93 -8.45
CA THR A 1161 8.98 -9.36 -8.06
C THR A 1161 9.62 -10.18 -9.18
N ALA A 1162 8.92 -11.16 -9.76
CA ALA A 1162 9.27 -11.72 -11.07
C ALA A 1162 8.78 -10.83 -12.24
N LYS A 1163 7.87 -9.90 -11.95
CA LYS A 1163 7.40 -8.79 -12.79
C LYS A 1163 7.11 -7.59 -11.88
N GLU A 1164 7.00 -6.40 -12.46
CA GLU A 1164 6.54 -5.18 -11.78
C GLU A 1164 5.02 -5.23 -11.62
N TYR A 1165 4.54 -5.16 -10.38
CA TYR A 1165 3.11 -5.21 -10.07
C TYR A 1165 2.63 -3.96 -9.32
N MET A 1166 1.65 -3.26 -9.92
CA MET A 1166 0.85 -2.21 -9.28
C MET A 1166 -0.08 -2.82 -8.22
N ARG A 1167 -0.14 -2.18 -7.04
CA ARG A 1167 -1.06 -2.52 -5.94
C ARG A 1167 -1.99 -1.35 -5.61
N GLU A 1168 -3.07 -1.71 -4.90
CA GLU A 1168 -4.21 -0.84 -4.57
C GLU A 1168 -4.64 0.06 -5.73
N VAL A 1169 -5.12 -0.56 -6.81
CA VAL A 1169 -5.39 0.11 -8.09
C VAL A 1169 -6.79 0.73 -8.08
N THR A 1170 -6.96 1.90 -8.70
CA THR A 1170 -8.25 2.60 -8.83
C THR A 1170 -8.41 3.20 -10.22
N THR A 1171 -9.63 3.09 -10.75
CA THR A 1171 -10.01 3.64 -12.07
C THR A 1171 -10.12 5.17 -12.01
N ILE A 1172 -9.64 5.86 -13.04
CA ILE A 1172 -9.64 7.34 -13.09
C ILE A 1172 -10.06 7.86 -14.48
N ASP A 1173 -10.53 9.11 -14.52
CA ASP A 1173 -10.71 9.89 -15.75
C ASP A 1173 -9.42 10.70 -16.01
N PRO A 1174 -8.82 10.66 -17.22
CA PRO A 1174 -7.63 11.46 -17.56
C PRO A 1174 -7.81 12.97 -17.30
N LYS A 1175 -9.03 13.51 -17.42
CA LYS A 1175 -9.31 14.94 -17.18
C LYS A 1175 -8.93 15.39 -15.76
N TRP A 1176 -9.05 14.50 -14.77
CA TRP A 1176 -8.71 14.83 -13.37
C TRP A 1176 -7.20 14.96 -13.13
N LEU A 1177 -6.35 14.32 -13.94
CA LEU A 1177 -4.89 14.45 -13.80
C LEU A 1177 -4.44 15.88 -14.14
N VAL A 1178 -5.00 16.47 -15.19
CA VAL A 1178 -4.72 17.86 -15.58
C VAL A 1178 -5.41 18.86 -14.62
N GLU A 1179 -6.59 18.53 -14.09
CA GLU A 1179 -7.30 19.34 -13.07
C GLU A 1179 -6.50 19.50 -11.77
N PHE A 1180 -5.87 18.42 -11.26
CA PHE A 1180 -5.17 18.44 -9.97
C PHE A 1180 -3.65 18.65 -10.04
N ALA A 1181 -3.05 18.58 -11.23
CA ALA A 1181 -1.60 18.68 -11.43
C ALA A 1181 -1.23 19.35 -12.77
N SER A 1182 -1.84 20.50 -13.08
CA SER A 1182 -1.60 21.28 -14.30
C SER A 1182 -0.15 21.74 -14.51
N SER A 1183 0.66 21.79 -13.44
CA SER A 1183 2.11 22.05 -13.49
C SER A 1183 2.95 20.84 -13.91
N PHE A 1184 2.37 19.64 -13.93
CA PHE A 1184 3.05 18.37 -14.26
C PHE A 1184 2.45 17.69 -15.50
N PHE A 1185 1.15 17.90 -15.75
CA PHE A 1185 0.40 17.32 -16.85
C PHE A 1185 -0.31 18.40 -17.68
N ARG A 1186 -0.17 18.32 -19.00
CA ARG A 1186 -0.86 19.18 -19.96
C ARG A 1186 -1.61 18.32 -20.99
N PHE A 1187 -2.76 18.79 -21.46
CA PHE A 1187 -3.39 18.18 -22.64
C PHE A 1187 -2.48 18.35 -23.86
N ALA A 1188 -2.27 17.27 -24.62
CA ALA A 1188 -1.54 17.32 -25.88
C ALA A 1188 -2.23 18.31 -26.84
N ASP A 1189 -1.42 19.04 -27.62
CA ASP A 1189 -1.94 19.91 -28.67
C ASP A 1189 -2.45 19.05 -29.84
N PRO A 1190 -3.77 19.03 -30.15
CA PRO A 1190 -4.32 18.16 -31.19
C PRO A 1190 -3.80 18.49 -32.60
N THR A 1191 -3.14 19.65 -32.78
CA THR A 1191 -2.49 20.02 -34.05
C THR A 1191 -1.08 19.45 -34.21
N LYS A 1192 -0.49 18.82 -33.16
CA LYS A 1192 0.90 18.34 -33.16
C LYS A 1192 1.00 16.87 -32.74
N LEU A 1193 1.78 16.10 -33.50
CA LEU A 1193 2.16 14.74 -33.10
C LEU A 1193 3.12 14.79 -31.89
N SER A 1194 2.66 14.25 -30.75
CA SER A 1194 3.48 14.06 -29.54
C SER A 1194 4.81 13.36 -29.84
N LYS A 1195 5.84 13.69 -29.05
CA LYS A 1195 7.13 12.97 -29.06
C LYS A 1195 6.94 11.46 -28.93
N HIS A 1196 5.95 11.02 -28.14
CA HIS A 1196 5.63 9.61 -27.97
C HIS A 1196 5.11 8.99 -29.27
N LYS A 1197 4.01 9.51 -29.83
CA LYS A 1197 3.43 9.05 -31.11
C LYS A 1197 4.43 9.07 -32.28
N LYS A 1198 5.36 10.04 -32.31
CA LYS A 1198 6.43 10.12 -33.31
C LYS A 1198 7.49 9.00 -33.19
N ASN A 1199 7.68 8.46 -31.99
CA ASN A 1199 8.64 7.38 -31.71
C ASN A 1199 8.03 5.98 -31.79
N LEU A 1200 6.70 5.86 -31.71
CA LEU A 1200 6.00 4.58 -31.89
C LEU A 1200 6.29 3.97 -33.27
N ARG A 1201 6.54 2.66 -33.28
CA ARG A 1201 6.75 1.87 -34.50
C ARG A 1201 5.65 0.82 -34.63
N LEU A 1202 5.02 0.77 -35.79
CA LEU A 1202 4.06 -0.26 -36.13
C LEU A 1202 4.79 -1.44 -36.77
N GLU A 1203 4.52 -2.64 -36.28
CA GLU A 1203 4.92 -3.91 -36.92
C GLU A 1203 3.66 -4.64 -37.42
N PRO A 1204 3.74 -5.40 -38.53
CA PRO A 1204 2.61 -6.17 -39.03
C PRO A 1204 2.26 -7.33 -38.08
N LEU A 1205 1.03 -7.83 -38.18
CA LEU A 1205 0.54 -8.96 -37.39
C LEU A 1205 1.45 -10.19 -37.52
N TYR A 1206 1.71 -10.86 -36.39
CA TYR A 1206 2.61 -12.01 -36.33
C TYR A 1206 2.08 -13.19 -37.17
N ASN A 1207 2.81 -13.52 -38.23
CA ASN A 1207 2.54 -14.69 -39.07
C ASN A 1207 3.48 -15.85 -38.66
N LYS A 1208 2.91 -16.94 -38.14
CA LYS A 1208 3.68 -18.13 -37.72
C LYS A 1208 4.47 -18.80 -38.86
N TYR A 1209 4.09 -18.58 -40.11
CA TYR A 1209 4.69 -19.21 -41.29
C TYR A 1209 5.83 -18.40 -41.92
N GLU A 1210 6.06 -17.16 -41.48
CA GLU A 1210 7.12 -16.29 -42.00
C GLU A 1210 8.13 -15.96 -40.89
N GLU A 1211 9.41 -15.87 -41.25
CA GLU A 1211 10.41 -15.42 -40.29
C GLU A 1211 10.17 -13.94 -39.91
N PRO A 1212 10.39 -13.56 -38.64
CA PRO A 1212 10.36 -12.16 -38.22
C PRO A 1212 11.19 -11.27 -39.16
N ASN A 1213 10.57 -10.17 -39.59
CA ASN A 1213 11.17 -9.18 -40.48
C ASN A 1213 11.57 -9.66 -41.88
N ALA A 1214 11.15 -10.85 -42.34
CA ALA A 1214 11.34 -11.29 -43.73
C ALA A 1214 10.67 -10.37 -44.77
N TRP A 1215 9.53 -9.78 -44.39
CA TRP A 1215 8.77 -8.79 -45.17
C TRP A 1215 9.54 -7.47 -45.42
N ARG A 1216 10.61 -7.18 -44.66
CA ARG A 1216 11.37 -5.93 -44.84
C ARG A 1216 12.22 -6.00 -46.11
N ILE A 1217 12.00 -5.08 -47.04
CA ILE A 1217 12.69 -4.96 -48.35
C ILE A 1217 14.23 -5.00 -48.20
N SER A 1218 14.78 -4.45 -47.12
CA SER A 1218 16.21 -4.50 -46.79
C SER A 1218 16.72 -5.92 -46.50
N ARG A 1219 15.91 -6.76 -45.86
CA ARG A 1219 16.19 -8.19 -45.64
C ARG A 1219 15.98 -8.99 -46.93
N THR A 1220 14.99 -8.63 -47.76
CA THR A 1220 14.79 -9.24 -49.08
C THR A 1220 15.97 -9.00 -50.03
N ARG A 1221 16.57 -7.81 -50.04
CA ARG A 1221 17.82 -7.55 -50.79
C ARG A 1221 18.99 -8.43 -50.31
N ARG A 1222 19.16 -8.60 -48.99
CA ARG A 1222 20.14 -9.53 -48.37
C ARG A 1222 19.84 -11.03 -48.56
N ARG A 1223 18.78 -11.38 -49.30
CA ARG A 1223 18.44 -12.75 -49.73
C ARG A 1223 18.54 -12.95 -51.25
N ARG A 1224 18.94 -11.90 -51.99
CA ARG A 1224 19.04 -11.87 -53.46
C ARG A 1224 20.46 -11.60 -53.97
N ASN A 1225 21.30 -11.04 -53.11
CA ASN A 1225 22.75 -11.11 -53.16
C ASN A 1225 23.21 -12.23 -52.21
#